data_AF-A0AAD5R218-F1
#
_entry.id   AF-A0AAD5R218-F1
#
_cell.length_a   1.000
_cell.length_b   1.000
_cell.length_c   1.000
_cell.angle_alpha   90.00
_cell.angle_beta   90.00
_cell.angle_gamma   90.00
#
_symmetry.space_group_name_H-M   'P 1'
#
loop_
_entity.id
_entity.type
_entity.pdbx_description
1 polymer ?
#
loop_
_entity_poly.entity_id
_entity_poly.type
_entity_poly.pdbx_seq_one_letter_code
_entity_poly.pdbx_strand_id
1 'polypeptide(L)'
;MCREKSGLKTLAYDFFDYASTSISSLTFNSSRVGTKKIDEDESATIMDATMAHYGNALEALVEIRPTVGTVTLLLKILQPYYGKLAEHERSRSVDATLQVLRVYLDRAEDITIGVASDFGPLPSLLARLSPRMVDSLSFVRHQSLTAIHYAFRIANAYKGHGIITDSSLFGVEDFAKDYLSNEGRLDTYEAKKAIGKMAEVIESRLPQCQIQTYLSALFEMITDRQSQVSSAAAQLLTYTLTCRGATLVLEADTLVTTMLGRLSEVHSCVQTYTDLLAALVAFAMHQQTVVCDVMLRQPLPYSVQLLDAWECLSRERSLFASTLDYLLELMTNALDQPYDVVDTGGGASVKVVHVEPCQYAAAITEVVKNGEPEWSLNERVPMVLAAMFHMISSVSDTQWPVVVRESKDGSKQPLIITPELRRFAEKPAGLAVAGLKTLFSRTHSCAVIEDMNQARGWTECLDRELFIGAITVLVRSLVEHRPDWVEPLARRVMEKASHIREPIRFTAVIVSSALVRSVFDISPDSNGDFNERLMVDCIRLLENSLADQSLRIRKLCVRGLGELSECSSEPVSDRFASMAVEAAMGGLDDLGDKKDAVAMESIIALNKLVSRTKDSQLSAILRQVLLKIRPCFEKEYAALRAASFKLYGELASRVGGDNDEFMAHLHANIIAILLHLNDENEDVRKACSTTLNQVHPLFAVGTFSSIVEREMNRGRLPEVYAAVQRDLASVLALSFPDRVNQYTLTCSNYFKCSNARMRANAALLSGNILGVLTPQLRATISKDLVFSSLVLLLKDPEDVNVRIAAVKAIGNLHDFS
;
A
#
# COMPACT_ATOMS: atom_id res chain seq x y z
N MET A 1 -15.12 63.20 -10.81
CA MET A 1 -13.98 62.29 -10.56
C MET A 1 -14.16 60.85 -11.05
N CYS A 2 -15.27 60.12 -10.79
CA CYS A 2 -15.44 58.76 -11.32
C CYS A 2 -15.83 58.69 -12.81
N ARG A 3 -16.50 59.73 -13.36
CA ARG A 3 -16.90 59.77 -14.78
C ARG A 3 -15.74 60.04 -15.75
N GLU A 4 -14.78 60.91 -15.42
CA GLU A 4 -13.63 61.22 -16.29
C GLU A 4 -12.65 60.06 -16.43
N LYS A 5 -12.40 59.29 -15.36
CA LYS A 5 -11.58 58.08 -15.42
C LYS A 5 -12.15 57.03 -16.39
N SER A 6 -13.48 56.98 -16.57
CA SER A 6 -14.13 56.08 -17.53
C SER A 6 -14.01 56.57 -18.98
N GLY A 7 -14.07 57.89 -19.20
CA GLY A 7 -13.96 58.49 -20.54
C GLY A 7 -12.57 58.34 -21.15
N LEU A 8 -11.52 58.62 -20.38
CA LEU A 8 -10.14 58.49 -20.84
C LEU A 8 -9.78 57.04 -21.18
N LYS A 9 -10.26 56.10 -20.35
CA LYS A 9 -10.07 54.65 -20.55
C LYS A 9 -10.75 54.16 -21.83
N THR A 10 -11.99 54.59 -22.06
CA THR A 10 -12.79 54.18 -23.22
C THR A 10 -12.19 54.77 -24.50
N LEU A 11 -11.82 56.05 -24.49
CA LEU A 11 -11.21 56.71 -25.64
C LEU A 11 -9.85 56.12 -26.03
N ALA A 12 -8.96 55.88 -25.06
CA ALA A 12 -7.66 55.27 -25.33
C ALA A 12 -7.79 53.82 -25.81
N TYR A 13 -8.77 53.07 -25.30
CA TYR A 13 -9.06 51.72 -25.75
C TYR A 13 -9.61 51.71 -27.18
N ASP A 14 -10.66 52.48 -27.47
CA ASP A 14 -11.30 52.53 -28.79
C ASP A 14 -10.32 53.00 -29.86
N PHE A 15 -9.49 54.00 -29.53
CA PHE A 15 -8.49 54.52 -30.46
C PHE A 15 -7.36 53.52 -30.71
N PHE A 16 -6.93 52.78 -29.67
CA PHE A 16 -5.92 51.73 -29.86
C PHE A 16 -6.48 50.50 -30.59
N ASP A 17 -7.71 50.07 -30.29
CA ASP A 17 -8.38 48.97 -30.99
C ASP A 17 -8.53 49.31 -32.47
N TYR A 18 -8.96 50.54 -32.78
CA TYR A 18 -8.98 51.05 -34.15
C TYR A 18 -7.58 51.05 -34.80
N ALA A 19 -6.58 51.64 -34.15
CA ALA A 19 -5.21 51.71 -34.68
C ALA A 19 -4.51 50.34 -34.78
N SER A 20 -4.92 49.34 -34.00
CA SER A 20 -4.35 47.99 -34.04
C SER A 20 -5.03 47.09 -35.07
N THR A 21 -6.35 47.21 -35.27
CA THR A 21 -7.15 46.27 -36.09
C THR A 21 -7.46 46.72 -37.53
N SER A 22 -7.22 47.99 -37.89
CA SER A 22 -7.71 48.63 -39.13
C SER A 22 -7.13 48.13 -40.48
N ILE A 23 -6.47 46.97 -40.53
CA ILE A 23 -6.15 46.30 -41.81
C ILE A 23 -7.34 45.45 -42.31
N SER A 24 -8.24 45.02 -41.42
CA SER A 24 -9.34 44.10 -41.79
C SER A 24 -10.65 44.80 -42.16
N SER A 25 -10.88 46.03 -41.69
CA SER A 25 -12.16 46.74 -41.82
C SER A 25 -12.36 47.42 -43.18
N LEU A 26 -11.32 47.53 -44.01
CA LEU A 26 -11.39 48.16 -45.34
C LEU A 26 -11.77 47.19 -46.47
N THR A 27 -11.88 45.88 -46.21
CA THR A 27 -12.14 44.87 -47.25
C THR A 27 -13.48 44.14 -47.17
N PHE A 28 -14.34 44.39 -46.17
CA PHE A 28 -15.66 43.76 -46.07
C PHE A 28 -16.80 44.75 -45.81
N ASN A 29 -17.15 45.51 -46.85
CA ASN A 29 -18.55 45.87 -47.15
C ASN A 29 -18.60 46.50 -48.56
N SER A 30 -18.54 45.67 -49.60
CA SER A 30 -18.90 46.12 -50.95
C SER A 30 -20.27 45.58 -51.31
N SER A 31 -21.30 46.35 -50.97
CA SER A 31 -22.50 46.44 -51.80
C SER A 31 -22.55 47.85 -52.38
N ARG A 32 -22.12 47.95 -53.64
CA ARG A 32 -22.45 48.99 -54.63
C ARG A 32 -22.13 50.45 -54.26
N VAL A 33 -21.01 50.94 -54.80
CA VAL A 33 -20.89 52.05 -55.80
C VAL A 33 -19.52 52.70 -55.64
N GLY A 34 -18.69 52.58 -56.69
CA GLY A 34 -17.59 53.46 -57.05
C GLY A 34 -16.68 54.01 -55.95
N THR A 35 -15.77 53.19 -55.41
CA THR A 35 -14.60 53.68 -54.67
C THR A 35 -13.35 52.96 -55.16
N LYS A 36 -12.32 53.74 -55.48
CA LYS A 36 -10.99 53.27 -55.91
C LYS A 36 -10.46 52.26 -54.88
N LYS A 37 -9.88 51.16 -55.36
CA LYS A 37 -8.97 50.35 -54.53
C LYS A 37 -7.88 51.29 -54.04
N ILE A 38 -7.83 51.52 -52.74
CA ILE A 38 -6.71 52.21 -52.09
C ILE A 38 -5.48 51.33 -52.36
N ASP A 39 -4.41 51.94 -52.88
CA ASP A 39 -3.15 51.25 -53.16
C ASP A 39 -2.56 50.70 -51.85
N GLU A 40 -1.88 49.54 -51.87
CA GLU A 40 -1.31 48.96 -50.64
C GLU A 40 -0.34 49.94 -49.95
N ASP A 41 0.37 50.75 -50.75
CA ASP A 41 1.26 51.81 -50.29
C ASP A 41 0.51 53.02 -49.67
N GLU A 42 -0.65 53.41 -50.21
CA GLU A 42 -1.49 54.46 -49.60
C GLU A 42 -2.07 54.00 -48.26
N SER A 43 -2.50 52.73 -48.18
CA SER A 43 -3.00 52.14 -46.93
C SER A 43 -1.90 52.02 -45.87
N ALA A 44 -0.68 51.65 -46.26
CA ALA A 44 0.47 51.60 -45.34
C ALA A 44 0.81 53.01 -44.83
N THR A 45 0.85 54.00 -45.72
CA THR A 45 1.16 55.40 -45.35
C THR A 45 0.12 56.01 -44.40
N ILE A 46 -1.17 55.75 -44.64
CA ILE A 46 -2.25 56.19 -43.74
C ILE A 46 -2.12 55.52 -42.37
N MET A 47 -1.71 54.26 -42.34
CA MET A 47 -1.54 53.53 -41.10
C MET A 47 -0.36 54.04 -40.29
N ASP A 48 0.77 54.33 -40.93
CA ASP A 48 1.95 54.90 -40.27
C ASP A 48 1.63 56.30 -39.72
N ALA A 49 0.90 57.12 -40.48
CA ALA A 49 0.40 58.40 -39.98
C ALA A 49 -0.53 58.21 -38.78
N THR A 50 -1.44 57.25 -38.82
CA THR A 50 -2.37 56.95 -37.71
C THR A 50 -1.61 56.50 -36.46
N MET A 51 -0.59 55.67 -36.63
CA MET A 51 0.27 55.22 -35.53
C MET A 51 1.12 56.34 -34.95
N ALA A 52 1.62 57.26 -35.77
CA ALA A 52 2.32 58.46 -35.29
C ALA A 52 1.39 59.37 -34.46
N HIS A 53 0.16 59.60 -34.93
CA HIS A 53 -0.85 60.36 -34.17
C HIS A 53 -1.25 59.66 -32.88
N TYR A 54 -1.37 58.33 -32.89
CA TYR A 54 -1.60 57.53 -31.69
C TYR A 54 -0.49 57.70 -30.68
N GLY A 55 0.77 57.59 -31.13
CA GLY A 55 1.93 57.81 -30.27
C GLY A 55 1.89 59.19 -29.63
N ASN A 56 1.71 60.25 -30.44
CA ASN A 56 1.58 61.62 -29.93
C ASN A 56 0.44 61.79 -28.92
N ALA A 57 -0.69 61.09 -29.13
CA ALA A 57 -1.80 61.09 -28.19
C ALA A 57 -1.43 60.39 -26.88
N LEU A 58 -0.70 59.26 -26.92
CA LEU A 58 -0.20 58.60 -25.71
C LEU A 58 0.75 59.49 -24.92
N GLU A 59 1.67 60.19 -25.59
CA GLU A 59 2.57 61.14 -24.94
C GLU A 59 1.79 62.25 -24.27
N ALA A 60 0.85 62.88 -24.98
CA ALA A 60 0.00 63.93 -24.43
C ALA A 60 -0.82 63.43 -23.23
N LEU A 61 -1.35 62.21 -23.27
CA LEU A 61 -2.10 61.62 -22.15
C LEU A 61 -1.23 61.40 -20.91
N VAL A 62 0.04 61.01 -21.09
CA VAL A 62 1.00 60.91 -19.99
C VAL A 62 1.37 62.30 -19.48
N GLU A 63 1.64 63.27 -20.36
CA GLU A 63 2.02 64.64 -19.98
C GLU A 63 0.91 65.41 -19.27
N ILE A 64 -0.36 65.20 -19.63
CA ILE A 64 -1.50 65.82 -18.94
C ILE A 64 -1.57 65.39 -17.46
N ARG A 65 -1.16 64.15 -17.17
CA ARG A 65 -1.18 63.61 -15.81
C ARG A 65 -0.08 62.58 -15.62
N PRO A 66 1.17 63.01 -15.36
CA PRO A 66 2.35 62.14 -15.34
C PRO A 66 2.46 61.43 -13.99
N THR A 67 1.51 60.52 -13.76
CA THR A 67 1.42 59.71 -12.53
C THR A 67 1.38 58.23 -12.86
N VAL A 68 1.87 57.38 -11.94
CA VAL A 68 1.84 55.92 -12.06
C VAL A 68 0.43 55.40 -12.30
N GLY A 69 -0.59 56.07 -11.75
CA GLY A 69 -2.00 55.71 -11.96
C GLY A 69 -2.44 55.84 -13.43
N THR A 70 -1.99 56.89 -14.13
CA THR A 70 -2.26 57.09 -15.56
C THR A 70 -1.54 56.03 -16.38
N VAL A 71 -0.25 55.82 -16.12
CA VAL A 71 0.57 54.84 -16.82
C VAL A 71 0.05 53.42 -16.62
N THR A 72 -0.32 53.05 -15.39
CA THR A 72 -0.91 51.74 -15.09
C THR A 72 -2.18 51.49 -15.91
N LEU A 73 -3.02 52.51 -16.11
CA LEU A 73 -4.23 52.41 -16.90
C LEU A 73 -3.92 52.19 -18.39
N LEU A 74 -2.99 52.98 -18.94
CA LEU A 74 -2.57 52.87 -20.34
C LEU A 74 -1.94 51.49 -20.62
N LEU A 75 -1.01 51.05 -19.76
CA LEU A 75 -0.39 49.74 -19.87
C LEU A 75 -1.42 48.60 -19.80
N LYS A 76 -2.44 48.73 -18.93
CA LYS A 76 -3.53 47.75 -18.83
C LYS A 76 -4.38 47.68 -20.10
N ILE A 77 -4.51 48.77 -20.85
CA ILE A 77 -5.20 48.79 -22.15
C ILE A 77 -4.39 48.03 -23.21
N LEU A 78 -3.06 48.11 -23.16
CA LEU A 78 -2.16 47.46 -24.12
C LEU A 78 -2.00 45.95 -23.86
N GLN A 79 -2.15 45.49 -22.62
CA GLN A 79 -1.94 44.10 -22.19
C GLN A 79 -2.57 43.02 -23.10
N PRO A 80 -3.84 43.10 -23.53
CA PRO A 80 -4.47 42.07 -24.35
C PRO A 80 -3.82 41.88 -25.73
N TYR A 81 -3.00 42.85 -26.17
CA TYR A 81 -2.41 42.88 -27.50
C TYR A 81 -1.01 42.29 -27.55
N TYR A 82 -0.35 42.10 -26.41
CA TYR A 82 0.96 41.47 -26.36
C TYR A 82 0.95 40.05 -26.96
N GLY A 83 -0.14 39.28 -26.80
CA GLY A 83 -0.27 37.90 -27.28
C GLY A 83 -1.17 37.69 -28.48
N LYS A 84 -1.44 38.75 -29.25
CA LYS A 84 -2.23 38.63 -30.47
C LYS A 84 -1.50 37.82 -31.55
N LEU A 85 -2.26 37.12 -32.39
CA LEU A 85 -1.69 36.36 -33.51
C LEU A 85 -1.07 37.29 -34.56
N ALA A 86 -1.70 38.44 -34.80
CA ALA A 86 -1.23 39.39 -35.79
C ALA A 86 0.05 40.08 -35.33
N GLU A 87 1.06 40.03 -36.19
CA GLU A 87 2.40 40.57 -35.96
C GLU A 87 2.39 42.08 -35.68
N HIS A 88 1.59 42.82 -36.43
CA HIS A 88 1.46 44.27 -36.28
C HIS A 88 0.78 44.67 -34.97
N GLU A 89 -0.20 43.91 -34.47
CA GLU A 89 -0.86 44.20 -33.19
C GLU A 89 0.15 44.07 -32.03
N ARG A 90 0.94 42.98 -32.03
CA ARG A 90 2.01 42.78 -31.03
C ARG A 90 3.05 43.90 -31.11
N SER A 91 3.59 44.14 -32.30
CA SER A 91 4.59 45.18 -32.58
C SER A 91 4.17 46.55 -32.03
N ARG A 92 2.98 47.01 -32.42
CA ARG A 92 2.43 48.31 -31.99
C ARG A 92 2.17 48.38 -30.49
N SER A 93 1.71 47.29 -29.88
CA SER A 93 1.46 47.26 -28.44
C SER A 93 2.74 47.38 -27.61
N VAL A 94 3.83 46.74 -28.04
CA VAL A 94 5.13 46.82 -27.36
C VAL A 94 5.77 48.18 -27.58
N ASP A 95 5.69 48.73 -28.79
CA ASP A 95 6.22 50.06 -29.11
C ASP A 95 5.48 51.17 -28.33
N ALA A 96 4.15 51.12 -28.29
CA ALA A 96 3.33 52.00 -27.47
C ALA A 96 3.66 51.88 -25.97
N THR A 97 3.97 50.66 -25.51
CA THR A 97 4.40 50.43 -24.12
C THR A 97 5.73 51.12 -23.83
N LEU A 98 6.71 50.98 -24.74
CA LEU A 98 8.00 51.68 -24.60
C LEU A 98 7.78 53.20 -24.57
N GLN A 99 6.96 53.74 -25.47
CA GLN A 99 6.67 55.17 -25.54
C GLN A 99 6.07 55.69 -24.23
N VAL A 100 5.07 55.00 -23.68
CA VAL A 100 4.46 55.34 -22.40
C VAL A 100 5.49 55.34 -21.27
N LEU A 101 6.35 54.31 -21.19
CA LEU A 101 7.37 54.21 -20.15
C LEU A 101 8.44 55.31 -20.29
N ARG A 102 8.89 55.59 -21.52
CA ARG A 102 9.90 56.61 -21.80
C ARG A 102 9.41 58.01 -21.42
N VAL A 103 8.23 58.40 -21.92
CA VAL A 103 7.66 59.73 -21.60
C VAL A 103 7.39 59.85 -20.11
N TYR A 104 6.91 58.78 -19.48
CA TYR A 104 6.68 58.81 -18.04
C TYR A 104 7.97 59.00 -17.24
N LEU A 105 9.05 58.29 -17.58
CA LEU A 105 10.33 58.46 -16.89
C LEU A 105 10.85 59.91 -16.96
N ASP A 106 10.63 60.59 -18.10
CA ASP A 106 11.08 61.96 -18.32
C ASP A 106 10.17 63.02 -17.65
N ARG A 107 8.89 62.70 -17.43
CA ARG A 107 7.85 63.66 -17.00
C ARG A 107 7.24 63.38 -15.62
N ALA A 108 7.56 62.25 -14.99
CA ALA A 108 6.93 61.82 -13.75
C ALA A 108 7.00 62.88 -12.64
N GLU A 109 5.84 63.24 -12.09
CA GLU A 109 5.73 64.19 -10.97
C GLU A 109 5.60 63.48 -9.62
N ASP A 110 5.26 62.19 -9.64
CA ASP A 110 5.03 61.37 -8.45
C ASP A 110 6.24 60.52 -8.03
N ILE A 111 7.41 60.77 -8.63
CA ILE A 111 8.70 60.23 -8.20
C ILE A 111 9.40 61.26 -7.32
N THR A 112 9.63 60.92 -6.06
CA THR A 112 10.32 61.82 -5.11
C THR A 112 11.67 61.24 -4.72
N ILE A 113 12.75 62.01 -4.91
CA ILE A 113 14.11 61.62 -4.51
C ILE A 113 14.16 61.41 -2.99
N GLY A 114 14.78 60.32 -2.55
CA GLY A 114 14.90 59.96 -1.13
C GLY A 114 13.66 59.31 -0.52
N VAL A 115 12.55 59.19 -1.25
CA VAL A 115 11.34 58.48 -0.80
C VAL A 115 11.19 57.18 -1.59
N ALA A 116 11.39 56.06 -0.91
CA ALA A 116 11.25 54.74 -1.52
C ALA A 116 9.78 54.31 -1.60
N SER A 117 9.35 53.91 -2.79
CA SER A 117 8.06 53.29 -3.07
C SER A 117 8.17 52.29 -4.22
N ASP A 118 7.14 51.49 -4.42
CA ASP A 118 7.14 50.44 -5.43
C ASP A 118 6.51 50.94 -6.74
N PHE A 119 7.20 50.70 -7.87
CA PHE A 119 6.60 50.86 -9.19
C PHE A 119 5.65 49.68 -9.45
N GLY A 120 4.35 49.86 -9.14
CA GLY A 120 3.33 48.81 -9.19
C GLY A 120 3.23 48.03 -10.51
N PRO A 121 3.36 48.65 -11.70
CA PRO A 121 3.31 47.95 -12.98
C PRO A 121 4.50 47.00 -13.27
N LEU A 122 5.61 47.14 -12.55
CA LEU A 122 6.85 46.40 -12.81
C LEU A 122 6.65 44.88 -12.98
N PRO A 123 6.11 44.12 -12.00
CA PRO A 123 5.96 42.67 -12.12
C PRO A 123 5.12 42.26 -13.32
N SER A 124 4.06 43.01 -13.62
CA SER A 124 3.16 42.74 -14.74
C SER A 124 3.84 42.94 -16.09
N LEU A 125 4.70 43.96 -16.21
CA LEU A 125 5.49 44.26 -17.40
C LEU A 125 6.57 43.21 -17.61
N LEU A 126 7.36 42.91 -16.58
CA LEU A 126 8.44 41.92 -16.66
C LEU A 126 7.89 40.55 -17.08
N ALA A 127 6.82 40.07 -16.43
CA ALA A 127 6.24 38.77 -16.75
C ALA A 127 5.70 38.65 -18.19
N ARG A 128 5.25 39.76 -18.80
CA ARG A 128 4.65 39.74 -20.15
C ARG A 128 5.64 40.09 -21.26
N LEU A 129 6.60 40.97 -20.99
CA LEU A 129 7.58 41.44 -21.98
C LEU A 129 8.84 40.57 -22.01
N SER A 130 9.28 40.00 -20.88
CA SER A 130 10.47 39.14 -20.87
C SER A 130 10.30 37.89 -21.75
N PRO A 131 9.16 37.18 -21.76
CA PRO A 131 8.91 36.13 -22.74
C PRO A 131 8.91 36.62 -24.20
N ARG A 132 8.55 37.89 -24.46
CA ARG A 132 8.54 38.46 -25.83
C ARG A 132 9.91 38.79 -26.38
N MET A 133 10.96 38.68 -25.57
CA MET A 133 12.33 38.70 -26.05
C MET A 133 12.66 37.53 -26.99
N VAL A 134 11.80 36.52 -27.07
CA VAL A 134 11.93 35.39 -28.00
C VAL A 134 10.78 35.32 -29.01
N ASP A 135 10.08 36.44 -29.26
CA ASP A 135 9.05 36.54 -30.30
C ASP A 135 9.64 36.24 -31.69
N SER A 136 8.79 35.77 -32.62
CA SER A 136 9.16 35.54 -34.02
C SER A 136 9.65 36.81 -34.72
N LEU A 137 9.18 37.99 -34.31
CA LEU A 137 9.57 39.27 -34.88
C LEU A 137 10.76 39.89 -34.15
N SER A 138 11.85 40.19 -34.87
CA SER A 138 13.02 40.86 -34.30
C SER A 138 12.69 42.21 -33.66
N PHE A 139 11.81 42.99 -34.29
CA PHE A 139 11.35 44.27 -33.73
C PHE A 139 10.71 44.11 -32.35
N VAL A 140 9.79 43.15 -32.18
CA VAL A 140 9.14 42.89 -30.88
C VAL A 140 10.16 42.49 -29.83
N ARG A 141 11.17 41.67 -30.18
CA ARG A 141 12.22 41.25 -29.25
C ARG A 141 13.01 42.45 -28.70
N HIS A 142 13.49 43.31 -29.60
CA HIS A 142 14.29 44.49 -29.25
C HIS A 142 13.47 45.54 -28.49
N GLN A 143 12.23 45.77 -28.92
CA GLN A 143 11.32 46.69 -28.23
C GLN A 143 10.95 46.18 -26.83
N SER A 144 10.75 44.87 -26.67
CA SER A 144 10.48 44.27 -25.36
C SER A 144 11.68 44.43 -24.43
N LEU A 145 12.90 44.16 -24.91
CA LEU A 145 14.14 44.37 -24.15
C LEU A 145 14.29 45.83 -23.71
N THR A 146 14.03 46.78 -24.62
CA THR A 146 14.11 48.21 -24.34
C THR A 146 13.06 48.65 -23.33
N ALA A 147 11.81 48.19 -23.48
CA ALA A 147 10.72 48.46 -22.53
C ALA A 147 11.03 47.90 -21.13
N ILE A 148 11.62 46.70 -21.03
CA ILE A 148 12.11 46.13 -19.77
C ILE A 148 13.19 47.02 -19.13
N HIS A 149 14.14 47.51 -19.93
CA HIS A 149 15.17 48.43 -19.45
C HIS A 149 14.56 49.71 -18.86
N TYR A 150 13.61 50.34 -19.54
CA TYR A 150 12.90 51.51 -19.01
C TYR A 150 12.06 51.19 -17.77
N ALA A 151 11.40 50.03 -17.72
CA ALA A 151 10.67 49.59 -16.54
C ALA A 151 11.58 49.47 -15.31
N PHE A 152 12.80 48.92 -15.47
CA PHE A 152 13.79 48.88 -14.39
C PHE A 152 14.30 50.26 -14.01
N ARG A 153 14.53 51.17 -14.97
CA ARG A 153 14.92 52.55 -14.67
C ARG A 153 13.86 53.29 -13.86
N ILE A 154 12.59 53.17 -14.24
CA ILE A 154 11.47 53.74 -13.49
C ILE A 154 11.41 53.11 -12.08
N ALA A 155 11.52 51.79 -11.98
CA ALA A 155 11.53 51.11 -10.68
C ALA A 155 12.69 51.57 -9.78
N ASN A 156 13.87 51.83 -10.35
CA ASN A 156 15.01 52.38 -9.61
C ASN A 156 14.73 53.81 -9.12
N ALA A 157 14.11 54.63 -9.97
CA ALA A 157 13.71 55.99 -9.62
C ALA A 157 12.69 55.99 -8.46
N TYR A 158 11.74 55.07 -8.49
CA TYR A 158 10.75 54.83 -7.43
C TYR A 158 11.36 54.40 -6.10
N LYS A 159 12.55 53.75 -6.10
CA LYS A 159 13.30 53.42 -4.88
C LYS A 159 13.99 54.63 -4.23
N GLY A 160 13.81 55.84 -4.76
CA GLY A 160 14.34 57.09 -4.20
C GLY A 160 15.71 57.50 -4.77
N HIS A 161 16.24 56.77 -5.76
CA HIS A 161 17.52 57.08 -6.41
C HIS A 161 17.41 58.13 -7.52
N GLY A 162 16.20 58.59 -7.86
CA GLY A 162 15.96 59.54 -8.94
C GLY A 162 16.10 58.92 -10.34
N ILE A 163 16.12 59.76 -11.39
CA ILE A 163 16.05 59.33 -12.81
C ILE A 163 17.39 58.77 -13.34
N ILE A 164 18.45 58.84 -12.52
CA ILE A 164 19.79 58.36 -12.87
C ILE A 164 19.74 56.84 -13.00
N THR A 165 20.23 56.36 -14.14
CA THR A 165 20.31 54.93 -14.44
C THR A 165 21.26 54.25 -13.45
N ASP A 166 20.77 53.17 -12.83
CA ASP A 166 21.60 52.24 -12.06
C ASP A 166 22.75 51.74 -12.94
N SER A 167 24.00 52.01 -12.56
CA SER A 167 25.20 51.63 -13.32
C SER A 167 25.37 50.11 -13.43
N SER A 168 24.67 49.34 -12.60
CA SER A 168 24.65 47.88 -12.66
C SER A 168 23.52 47.31 -13.54
N LEU A 169 22.65 48.16 -14.13
CA LEU A 169 21.62 47.75 -15.08
C LEU A 169 22.26 47.46 -16.44
N PHE A 170 21.77 46.44 -17.15
CA PHE A 170 22.30 46.05 -18.45
C PHE A 170 22.10 47.15 -19.52
N GLY A 171 23.07 47.27 -20.43
CA GLY A 171 22.95 48.06 -21.65
C GLY A 171 22.09 47.34 -22.69
N VAL A 172 21.14 48.04 -23.31
CA VAL A 172 20.21 47.45 -24.28
C VAL A 172 20.94 46.94 -25.52
N GLU A 173 21.87 47.72 -26.06
CA GLU A 173 22.65 47.34 -27.26
C GLU A 173 23.58 46.16 -26.99
N ASP A 174 24.29 46.17 -25.85
CA ASP A 174 25.17 45.07 -25.45
C ASP A 174 24.38 43.78 -25.23
N PHE A 175 23.24 43.85 -24.53
CA PHE A 175 22.38 42.69 -24.33
C PHE A 175 21.82 42.18 -25.65
N ALA A 176 21.33 43.07 -26.52
CA ALA A 176 20.82 42.67 -27.82
C ALA A 176 21.89 41.96 -28.65
N LYS A 177 23.12 42.51 -28.69
CA LYS A 177 24.24 41.91 -29.41
C LYS A 177 24.64 40.54 -28.88
N ASP A 178 24.61 40.33 -27.56
CA ASP A 178 25.11 39.11 -26.92
C ASP A 178 24.08 37.97 -26.87
N TYR A 179 22.79 38.29 -26.99
CA TYR A 179 21.68 37.36 -26.72
C TYR A 179 20.52 37.39 -27.74
N LEU A 180 20.39 38.42 -28.58
CA LEU A 180 19.31 38.52 -29.57
C LEU A 180 19.86 38.51 -31.00
N SER A 181 19.21 37.75 -31.88
CA SER A 181 19.46 37.83 -33.33
C SER A 181 18.63 38.96 -33.96
N ASN A 182 19.20 39.62 -34.98
CA ASN A 182 18.53 40.64 -35.79
C ASN A 182 17.66 40.06 -36.91
N GLU A 183 17.86 38.79 -37.26
CA GLU A 183 17.18 38.14 -38.39
C GLU A 183 16.43 36.88 -37.93
N GLY A 184 15.27 36.66 -38.55
CA GLY A 184 14.47 35.44 -38.35
C GLY A 184 14.02 35.20 -36.90
N ARG A 185 13.64 33.94 -36.65
CA ARG A 185 13.30 33.43 -35.32
C ARG A 185 14.59 33.07 -34.57
N LEU A 186 14.67 33.39 -33.28
CA LEU A 186 15.75 32.86 -32.44
C LEU A 186 15.70 31.34 -32.43
N ASP A 187 16.85 30.69 -32.46
CA ASP A 187 16.93 29.28 -32.16
C ASP A 187 16.64 29.03 -30.67
N THR A 188 16.29 27.78 -30.34
CA THR A 188 15.88 27.40 -28.98
C THR A 188 16.99 27.60 -27.94
N TYR A 189 18.26 27.42 -28.33
CA TYR A 189 19.39 27.55 -27.42
C TYR A 189 19.70 29.02 -27.12
N GLU A 190 19.72 29.87 -28.14
CA GLU A 190 19.83 31.33 -27.97
C GLU A 190 18.66 31.89 -27.17
N ALA A 191 17.44 31.44 -27.45
CA ALA A 191 16.25 31.84 -26.71
C ALA A 191 16.40 31.53 -25.21
N LYS A 192 16.83 30.31 -24.88
CA LYS A 192 17.08 29.90 -23.49
C LYS A 192 18.18 30.73 -22.83
N LYS A 193 19.26 31.05 -23.55
CA LYS A 193 20.36 31.90 -23.06
C LYS A 193 19.88 33.32 -22.75
N ALA A 194 19.10 33.92 -23.65
CA ALA A 194 18.52 35.25 -23.48
C ALA A 194 17.58 35.32 -22.28
N ILE A 195 16.69 34.33 -22.16
CA ILE A 195 15.74 34.23 -21.05
C ILE A 195 16.44 33.97 -19.73
N GLY A 196 17.44 33.08 -19.69
CA GLY A 196 18.24 32.82 -18.49
C GLY A 196 18.96 34.07 -18.00
N LYS A 197 19.57 34.85 -18.91
CA LYS A 197 20.21 36.11 -18.53
C LYS A 197 19.21 37.14 -18.03
N MET A 198 18.05 37.25 -18.67
CA MET A 198 16.98 38.15 -18.20
C MET A 198 16.43 37.72 -16.84
N ALA A 199 16.32 36.42 -16.57
CA ALA A 199 15.89 35.89 -15.28
C ALA A 199 16.83 36.35 -14.15
N GLU A 200 18.16 36.30 -14.33
CA GLU A 200 19.14 36.82 -13.35
C GLU A 200 18.94 38.32 -13.06
N VAL A 201 18.64 39.10 -14.10
CA VAL A 201 18.37 40.54 -13.96
C VAL A 201 17.08 40.78 -13.18
N ILE A 202 16.03 40.03 -13.47
CA ILE A 202 14.75 40.11 -12.74
C ILE A 202 14.94 39.71 -11.29
N GLU A 203 15.59 38.58 -11.03
CA GLU A 203 15.77 38.05 -9.68
C GLU A 203 16.58 38.99 -8.77
N SER A 204 17.55 39.72 -9.33
CA SER A 204 18.33 40.71 -8.57
C SER A 204 17.57 42.01 -8.26
N ARG A 205 16.41 42.27 -8.91
CA ARG A 205 15.75 43.59 -8.87
C ARG A 205 14.28 43.58 -8.47
N LEU A 206 13.56 42.48 -8.72
CA LEU A 206 12.13 42.35 -8.42
C LEU A 206 11.90 42.24 -6.89
N PRO A 207 11.16 43.16 -6.26
CA PRO A 207 10.85 43.09 -4.84
C PRO A 207 10.03 41.85 -4.47
N GLN A 208 10.25 41.31 -3.26
CA GLN A 208 9.51 40.13 -2.79
C GLN A 208 7.99 40.38 -2.71
N CYS A 209 7.56 41.57 -2.28
CA CYS A 209 6.15 41.96 -2.21
C CYS A 209 5.42 41.92 -3.56
N GLN A 210 6.15 41.94 -4.68
CA GLN A 210 5.60 41.98 -6.03
C GLN A 210 5.60 40.62 -6.75
N ILE A 211 6.16 39.57 -6.11
CA ILE A 211 6.36 38.26 -6.75
C ILE A 211 5.05 37.60 -7.16
N GLN A 212 4.00 37.72 -6.35
CA GLN A 212 2.71 37.08 -6.63
C GLN A 212 2.08 37.61 -7.93
N THR A 213 2.21 38.93 -8.18
CA THR A 213 1.71 39.55 -9.42
C THR A 213 2.53 39.11 -10.62
N TYR A 214 3.84 38.92 -10.45
CA TYR A 214 4.75 38.43 -11.48
C TYR A 214 4.41 36.97 -11.85
N LEU A 215 4.28 36.09 -10.86
CA LEU A 215 3.91 34.68 -11.05
C LEU A 215 2.54 34.53 -11.71
N SER A 216 1.53 35.26 -11.24
CA SER A 216 0.19 35.24 -11.84
C SER A 216 0.22 35.61 -13.32
N ALA A 217 1.01 36.62 -13.70
CA ALA A 217 1.16 37.05 -15.09
C ALA A 217 1.96 36.05 -15.94
N LEU A 218 2.96 35.36 -15.38
CA LEU A 218 3.66 34.28 -16.07
C LEU A 218 2.71 33.11 -16.35
N PHE A 219 1.84 32.73 -15.41
CA PHE A 219 0.84 31.68 -15.64
C PHE A 219 -0.14 32.00 -16.77
N GLU A 220 -0.47 33.28 -16.99
CA GLU A 220 -1.24 33.70 -18.18
C GLU A 220 -0.41 33.48 -19.46
N MET A 221 0.86 33.88 -19.44
CA MET A 221 1.76 33.80 -20.61
C MET A 221 2.15 32.37 -21.00
N ILE A 222 2.06 31.40 -20.08
CA ILE A 222 2.28 29.97 -20.38
C ILE A 222 1.27 29.43 -21.40
N THR A 223 0.13 30.09 -21.57
CA THR A 223 -0.88 29.73 -22.57
C THR A 223 -0.76 30.52 -23.88
N ASP A 224 0.37 31.20 -24.08
CA ASP A 224 0.59 32.00 -25.29
C ASP A 224 0.54 31.16 -26.57
N ARG A 225 0.05 31.78 -27.64
CA ARG A 225 -0.09 31.11 -28.95
C ARG A 225 1.26 30.86 -29.62
N GLN A 226 2.31 31.63 -29.29
CA GLN A 226 3.66 31.37 -29.75
C GLN A 226 4.39 30.43 -28.78
N SER A 227 4.70 29.22 -29.23
CA SER A 227 5.32 28.16 -28.43
C SER A 227 6.65 28.56 -27.76
N GLN A 228 7.46 29.39 -28.41
CA GLN A 228 8.72 29.89 -27.84
C GLN A 228 8.46 30.88 -26.70
N VAL A 229 7.40 31.68 -26.79
CA VAL A 229 7.01 32.65 -25.75
C VAL A 229 6.37 31.94 -24.57
N SER A 230 5.49 30.97 -24.80
CA SER A 230 4.91 30.15 -23.72
C SER A 230 5.99 29.35 -22.97
N SER A 231 6.94 28.77 -23.71
CA SER A 231 8.11 28.09 -23.12
C SER A 231 8.99 29.07 -22.34
N ALA A 232 9.27 30.27 -22.86
CA ALA A 232 10.03 31.28 -22.13
C ALA A 232 9.35 31.71 -20.82
N ALA A 233 8.01 31.83 -20.81
CA ALA A 233 7.26 32.11 -19.60
C ALA A 233 7.40 30.98 -18.56
N ALA A 234 7.32 29.72 -18.99
CA ALA A 234 7.56 28.56 -18.12
C ALA A 234 9.00 28.50 -17.60
N GLN A 235 10.01 28.84 -18.44
CA GLN A 235 11.40 28.91 -18.01
C GLN A 235 11.61 30.01 -16.95
N LEU A 236 11.06 31.21 -17.16
CA LEU A 236 11.11 32.29 -16.16
C LEU A 236 10.44 31.89 -14.84
N LEU A 237 9.32 31.16 -14.92
CA LEU A 237 8.65 30.59 -13.75
C LEU A 237 9.60 29.63 -13.01
N THR A 238 10.26 28.71 -13.73
CA THR A 238 11.26 27.79 -13.16
C THR A 238 12.37 28.54 -12.44
N TYR A 239 13.00 29.54 -13.08
CA TYR A 239 14.06 30.35 -12.47
C TYR A 239 13.61 31.01 -11.16
N THR A 240 12.46 31.66 -11.16
CA THR A 240 11.93 32.32 -9.96
C THR A 240 11.66 31.33 -8.83
N LEU A 241 11.12 30.14 -9.13
CA LEU A 241 10.87 29.12 -8.12
C LEU A 241 12.16 28.47 -7.61
N THR A 242 13.17 28.30 -8.47
CA THR A 242 14.50 27.86 -8.04
C THR A 242 15.13 28.85 -7.06
N CYS A 243 15.04 30.15 -7.32
CA CYS A 243 15.67 31.17 -6.47
C CYS A 243 14.86 31.49 -5.21
N ARG A 244 13.53 31.52 -5.30
CA ARG A 244 12.65 32.08 -4.25
C ARG A 244 11.63 31.09 -3.70
N GLY A 245 11.63 29.83 -4.11
CA GLY A 245 10.64 28.84 -3.69
C GLY A 245 10.46 28.72 -2.17
N ALA A 246 11.55 28.85 -1.41
CA ALA A 246 11.51 28.83 0.07
C ALA A 246 10.66 29.97 0.68
N THR A 247 10.55 31.10 -0.01
CA THR A 247 9.81 32.29 0.48
C THR A 247 8.31 32.26 0.16
N LEU A 248 7.87 31.30 -0.67
CA LEU A 248 6.50 31.18 -1.18
C LEU A 248 5.68 30.10 -0.45
N VAL A 249 6.03 29.82 0.81
CA VAL A 249 5.38 28.76 1.61
C VAL A 249 3.88 29.02 1.83
N LEU A 250 3.47 30.29 1.96
CA LEU A 250 2.08 30.66 2.24
C LEU A 250 1.17 30.44 1.02
N GLU A 251 1.71 30.56 -0.18
CA GLU A 251 0.99 30.37 -1.45
C GLU A 251 1.26 29.01 -2.11
N ALA A 252 2.07 28.15 -1.49
CA ALA A 252 2.58 26.92 -2.08
C ALA A 252 1.47 26.00 -2.62
N ASP A 253 0.41 25.77 -1.84
CA ASP A 253 -0.73 24.95 -2.24
C ASP A 253 -1.42 25.48 -3.51
N THR A 254 -1.64 26.80 -3.56
CA THR A 254 -2.26 27.47 -4.71
C THR A 254 -1.35 27.44 -5.94
N LEU A 255 -0.05 27.62 -5.76
CA LEU A 255 0.92 27.57 -6.86
C LEU A 255 0.98 26.19 -7.49
N VAL A 256 1.08 25.13 -6.69
CA VAL A 256 1.12 23.74 -7.20
C VAL A 256 -0.20 23.39 -7.87
N THR A 257 -1.33 23.74 -7.26
CA THR A 257 -2.66 23.52 -7.87
C THR A 257 -2.78 24.23 -9.22
N THR A 258 -2.25 25.45 -9.32
CA THR A 258 -2.24 26.21 -10.58
C THR A 258 -1.34 25.55 -11.62
N MET A 259 -0.14 25.11 -11.26
CA MET A 259 0.77 24.39 -12.18
C MET A 259 0.13 23.12 -12.72
N LEU A 260 -0.44 22.28 -11.84
CA LEU A 260 -1.10 21.04 -12.23
C LEU A 260 -2.31 21.30 -13.15
N GLY A 261 -3.10 22.34 -12.87
CA GLY A 261 -4.19 22.76 -13.76
C GLY A 261 -3.68 23.17 -15.15
N ARG A 262 -2.61 23.96 -15.21
CA ARG A 262 -2.02 24.45 -16.47
C ARG A 262 -1.37 23.35 -17.31
N LEU A 263 -0.86 22.27 -16.71
CA LEU A 263 -0.32 21.12 -17.47
C LEU A 263 -1.34 20.57 -18.47
N SER A 264 -2.62 20.52 -18.08
CA SER A 264 -3.70 20.07 -18.97
C SER A 264 -4.02 21.05 -20.11
N GLU A 265 -3.65 22.31 -20.00
CA GLU A 265 -3.90 23.32 -21.04
C GLU A 265 -2.76 23.38 -22.06
N VAL A 266 -1.53 23.08 -21.64
CA VAL A 266 -0.32 23.23 -22.47
C VAL A 266 0.21 21.92 -23.05
N HIS A 267 -0.50 20.81 -22.87
CA HIS A 267 -0.06 19.48 -23.33
C HIS A 267 0.23 19.41 -24.85
N SER A 268 -0.31 20.32 -25.66
CA SER A 268 -0.06 20.39 -27.10
C SER A 268 1.32 20.94 -27.45
N CYS A 269 1.96 21.69 -26.54
CA CYS A 269 3.31 22.23 -26.71
C CYS A 269 4.28 21.51 -25.78
N VAL A 270 4.95 20.47 -26.32
CA VAL A 270 5.88 19.62 -25.56
C VAL A 270 6.91 20.44 -24.77
N GLN A 271 7.51 21.46 -25.39
CA GLN A 271 8.53 22.29 -24.73
C GLN A 271 7.98 23.05 -23.51
N THR A 272 6.81 23.70 -23.67
CA THR A 272 6.18 24.45 -22.57
C THR A 272 5.76 23.50 -21.45
N TYR A 273 5.23 22.33 -21.82
CA TYR A 273 4.85 21.28 -20.89
C TYR A 273 6.05 20.78 -20.07
N THR A 274 7.18 20.46 -20.72
CA THR A 274 8.40 20.04 -20.03
C THR A 274 8.99 21.14 -19.15
N ASP A 275 8.94 22.40 -19.59
CA ASP A 275 9.44 23.53 -18.80
C ASP A 275 8.56 23.78 -17.56
N LEU A 276 7.24 23.59 -17.66
CA LEU A 276 6.32 23.69 -16.52
C LEU A 276 6.50 22.54 -15.52
N LEU A 277 6.79 21.32 -16.00
CA LEU A 277 7.19 20.22 -15.11
C LEU A 277 8.51 20.53 -14.39
N ALA A 278 9.48 21.13 -15.09
CA ALA A 278 10.72 21.59 -14.45
C ALA A 278 10.45 22.67 -13.39
N ALA A 279 9.48 23.56 -13.60
CA ALA A 279 9.05 24.54 -12.61
C ALA A 279 8.49 23.88 -11.34
N LEU A 280 7.67 22.83 -11.50
CA LEU A 280 7.13 22.04 -10.40
C LEU A 280 8.24 21.36 -9.60
N VAL A 281 9.21 20.73 -10.27
CA VAL A 281 10.37 20.10 -9.62
C VAL A 281 11.23 21.14 -8.90
N ALA A 282 11.50 22.29 -9.54
CA ALA A 282 12.24 23.39 -8.92
C ALA A 282 11.54 23.90 -7.65
N PHE A 283 10.21 23.91 -7.62
CA PHE A 283 9.47 24.28 -6.42
C PHE A 283 9.48 23.17 -5.35
N ALA A 284 9.43 21.91 -5.75
CA ALA A 284 9.53 20.76 -4.85
C ALA A 284 10.88 20.71 -4.11
N MET A 285 11.96 21.22 -4.69
CA MET A 285 13.24 21.43 -4.00
C MET A 285 13.14 22.28 -2.73
N HIS A 286 12.13 23.15 -2.64
CA HIS A 286 11.89 24.03 -1.49
C HIS A 286 10.67 23.62 -0.66
N GLN A 287 9.62 23.12 -1.31
CA GLN A 287 8.31 22.84 -0.71
C GLN A 287 7.85 21.40 -0.96
N GLN A 288 8.76 20.43 -0.81
CA GLN A 288 8.54 19.02 -1.18
C GLN A 288 7.24 18.42 -0.62
N THR A 289 6.97 18.62 0.66
CA THR A 289 5.79 18.06 1.34
C THR A 289 4.49 18.62 0.78
N VAL A 290 4.41 19.95 0.61
CA VAL A 290 3.21 20.61 0.04
C VAL A 290 2.96 20.15 -1.39
N VAL A 291 4.02 20.02 -2.21
CA VAL A 291 3.90 19.49 -3.57
C VAL A 291 3.31 18.08 -3.56
N CYS A 292 3.88 17.19 -2.72
CA CYS A 292 3.36 15.83 -2.57
C CYS A 292 1.90 15.81 -2.11
N ASP A 293 1.53 16.61 -1.10
CA ASP A 293 0.17 16.65 -0.54
C ASP A 293 -0.88 17.15 -1.54
N VAL A 294 -0.54 18.13 -2.38
CA VAL A 294 -1.43 18.59 -3.46
C VAL A 294 -1.60 17.51 -4.53
N MET A 295 -0.52 16.81 -4.89
CA MET A 295 -0.55 15.72 -5.87
C MET A 295 -1.31 14.48 -5.35
N LEU A 296 -1.18 14.17 -4.06
CA LEU A 296 -1.88 13.06 -3.39
C LEU A 296 -3.41 13.28 -3.36
N ARG A 297 -3.87 14.53 -3.22
CA ARG A 297 -5.30 14.90 -3.21
C ARG A 297 -5.98 14.80 -4.58
N GLN A 298 -5.26 14.40 -5.62
CA GLN A 298 -5.82 14.24 -6.96
C GLN A 298 -6.57 12.91 -7.12
N PRO A 299 -7.52 12.80 -8.08
CA PRO A 299 -8.27 11.58 -8.32
C PRO A 299 -7.40 10.39 -8.73
N LEU A 300 -7.79 9.19 -8.27
CA LEU A 300 -7.21 7.91 -8.67
C LEU A 300 -8.14 7.18 -9.65
N PRO A 301 -7.64 6.50 -10.70
CA PRO A 301 -6.22 6.46 -11.10
C PRO A 301 -5.74 7.85 -11.56
N TYR A 302 -4.45 8.12 -11.36
CA TYR A 302 -3.88 9.41 -11.70
C TYR A 302 -4.00 9.69 -13.21
N SER A 303 -4.27 10.95 -13.55
CA SER A 303 -4.21 11.44 -14.94
C SER A 303 -2.80 11.34 -15.50
N VAL A 304 -2.66 11.31 -16.84
CA VAL A 304 -1.35 11.28 -17.51
C VAL A 304 -0.46 12.43 -17.06
N GLN A 305 -1.03 13.64 -16.90
CA GLN A 305 -0.27 14.82 -16.49
C GLN A 305 0.31 14.69 -15.08
N LEU A 306 -0.44 14.04 -14.20
CA LEU A 306 0.01 13.80 -12.84
C LEU A 306 1.01 12.65 -12.75
N LEU A 307 0.87 11.64 -13.61
CA LEU A 307 1.89 10.59 -13.76
C LEU A 307 3.22 11.19 -14.23
N ASP A 308 3.20 12.09 -15.22
CA ASP A 308 4.40 12.80 -15.69
C ASP A 308 5.02 13.65 -14.57
N ALA A 309 4.19 14.30 -13.74
CA ALA A 309 4.66 15.07 -12.58
C ALA A 309 5.34 14.18 -11.52
N TRP A 310 4.74 13.03 -11.18
CA TRP A 310 5.38 12.05 -10.29
C TRP A 310 6.67 11.49 -10.90
N GLU A 311 6.69 11.22 -12.20
CA GLU A 311 7.88 10.75 -12.92
C GLU A 311 9.03 11.78 -12.85
N CYS A 312 8.76 13.05 -13.13
CA CYS A 312 9.76 14.12 -13.02
C CYS A 312 10.29 14.28 -11.59
N LEU A 313 9.42 14.26 -10.58
CA LEU A 313 9.81 14.35 -9.18
C LEU A 313 10.69 13.15 -8.75
N SER A 314 10.35 11.96 -9.23
CA SER A 314 11.04 10.71 -8.86
C SER A 314 12.38 10.53 -9.56
N ARG A 315 12.58 11.17 -10.71
CA ARG A 315 13.87 11.18 -11.43
C ARG A 315 14.84 12.23 -10.90
N GLU A 316 14.36 13.20 -10.15
CA GLU A 316 15.20 14.20 -9.52
C GLU A 316 15.96 13.57 -8.35
N ARG A 317 17.27 13.34 -8.54
CA ARG A 317 18.12 12.56 -7.62
C ARG A 317 18.12 13.10 -6.20
N SER A 318 17.99 14.42 -6.07
CA SER A 318 17.98 15.11 -4.78
C SER A 318 16.65 14.99 -4.02
N LEU A 319 15.56 14.63 -4.71
CA LEU A 319 14.21 14.54 -4.15
C LEU A 319 13.70 13.10 -4.00
N PHE A 320 14.19 12.17 -4.83
CA PHE A 320 13.65 10.81 -4.88
C PHE A 320 13.62 10.12 -3.50
N ALA A 321 14.77 10.07 -2.83
CA ALA A 321 14.94 9.41 -1.54
C ALA A 321 14.01 10.00 -0.47
N SER A 322 14.04 11.33 -0.29
CA SER A 322 13.22 12.02 0.69
C SER A 322 11.72 11.93 0.38
N THR A 323 11.35 11.88 -0.90
CA THR A 323 9.95 11.72 -1.33
C THR A 323 9.43 10.34 -0.99
N LEU A 324 10.20 9.29 -1.30
CA LEU A 324 9.82 7.92 -0.98
C LEU A 324 9.75 7.72 0.55
N ASP A 325 10.72 8.23 1.30
CA ASP A 325 10.74 8.13 2.77
C ASP A 325 9.53 8.84 3.40
N TYR A 326 9.20 10.04 2.92
CA TYR A 326 8.01 10.78 3.36
C TYR A 326 6.71 10.00 3.09
N LEU A 327 6.55 9.43 1.89
CA LEU A 327 5.36 8.65 1.55
C LEU A 327 5.25 7.36 2.38
N LEU A 328 6.37 6.70 2.69
CA LEU A 328 6.40 5.50 3.54
C LEU A 328 6.02 5.82 5.00
N GLU A 329 6.43 6.99 5.51
CA GLU A 329 6.02 7.48 6.82
C GLU A 329 4.51 7.76 6.86
N LEU A 330 3.98 8.48 5.86
CA LEU A 330 2.54 8.72 5.72
C LEU A 330 1.73 7.42 5.63
N MET A 331 2.20 6.45 4.84
CA MET A 331 1.58 5.13 4.75
C MET A 331 1.55 4.43 6.10
N THR A 332 2.67 4.42 6.82
CA THR A 332 2.77 3.77 8.13
C THR A 332 1.76 4.37 9.11
N ASN A 333 1.64 5.70 9.15
CA ASN A 333 0.71 6.40 10.02
C ASN A 333 -0.76 6.16 9.62
N ALA A 334 -1.09 6.14 8.33
CA ALA A 334 -2.46 5.87 7.89
C ALA A 334 -2.93 4.43 8.16
N LEU A 335 -2.00 3.49 8.28
CA LEU A 335 -2.31 2.11 8.67
C LEU A 335 -2.68 1.97 10.15
N ASP A 336 -2.53 3.01 10.98
CA ASP A 336 -3.10 3.03 12.32
C ASP A 336 -4.63 3.04 12.28
N GLN A 337 -5.25 3.75 11.33
CA GLN A 337 -6.70 3.74 11.13
C GLN A 337 -7.05 3.79 9.63
N PRO A 338 -6.98 2.65 8.90
CA PRO A 338 -7.12 2.56 7.46
C PRO A 338 -8.55 2.24 7.01
N TYR A 339 -9.48 1.98 7.93
CA TYR A 339 -10.89 1.76 7.59
C TYR A 339 -11.83 2.17 8.73
N ASP A 340 -13.08 2.42 8.37
CA ASP A 340 -14.21 2.51 9.30
C ASP A 340 -15.05 1.23 9.25
N VAL A 341 -15.63 0.84 10.39
CA VAL A 341 -16.57 -0.28 10.47
C VAL A 341 -17.99 0.27 10.36
N VAL A 342 -18.70 -0.12 9.30
CA VAL A 342 -20.07 0.32 9.02
C VAL A 342 -21.03 -0.83 9.26
N ASP A 343 -22.05 -0.60 10.08
CA ASP A 343 -23.15 -1.55 10.29
C ASP A 343 -24.07 -1.53 9.06
N THR A 344 -24.23 -2.69 8.44
CA THR A 344 -25.11 -2.88 7.27
C THR A 344 -26.53 -3.31 7.65
N GLY A 345 -26.82 -3.38 8.97
CA GLY A 345 -28.07 -3.90 9.49
C GLY A 345 -28.07 -5.43 9.60
N GLY A 346 -28.96 -5.97 10.43
CA GLY A 346 -29.06 -7.43 10.64
C GLY A 346 -27.88 -8.05 11.38
N GLY A 347 -27.05 -7.25 12.07
CA GLY A 347 -25.88 -7.72 12.81
C GLY A 347 -24.64 -7.95 11.93
N ALA A 348 -24.67 -7.54 10.67
CA ALA A 348 -23.54 -7.62 9.75
C ALA A 348 -22.82 -6.26 9.66
N SER A 349 -21.50 -6.27 9.80
CA SER A 349 -20.67 -5.07 9.63
C SER A 349 -19.67 -5.24 8.50
N VAL A 350 -19.42 -4.17 7.74
CA VAL A 350 -18.44 -4.13 6.66
C VAL A 350 -17.35 -3.10 6.99
N LYS A 351 -16.10 -3.41 6.64
CA LYS A 351 -14.99 -2.46 6.75
C LYS A 351 -14.86 -1.66 5.45
N VAL A 352 -14.90 -0.34 5.55
CA VAL A 352 -14.78 0.57 4.41
C VAL A 352 -13.45 1.31 4.51
N VAL A 353 -12.59 1.18 3.50
CA VAL A 353 -11.25 1.76 3.50
C VAL A 353 -11.29 3.29 3.50
N HIS A 354 -10.34 3.89 4.22
CA HIS A 354 -10.01 5.31 4.13
C HIS A 354 -9.27 5.62 2.82
N VAL A 355 -9.24 6.90 2.47
CA VAL A 355 -8.67 7.34 1.18
C VAL A 355 -7.15 7.36 1.25
N GLU A 356 -6.61 7.68 2.42
CA GLU A 356 -5.21 7.95 2.70
C GLU A 356 -4.31 6.74 2.37
N PRO A 357 -4.56 5.50 2.86
CA PRO A 357 -3.76 4.34 2.45
C PRO A 357 -3.76 4.10 0.94
N CYS A 358 -4.86 4.42 0.26
CA CYS A 358 -4.99 4.23 -1.18
C CYS A 358 -4.16 5.25 -1.97
N GLN A 359 -4.18 6.52 -1.56
CA GLN A 359 -3.37 7.60 -2.15
C GLN A 359 -1.88 7.31 -2.00
N TYR A 360 -1.46 6.92 -0.80
CA TYR A 360 -0.05 6.65 -0.52
C TYR A 360 0.43 5.42 -1.29
N ALA A 361 -0.37 4.36 -1.41
CA ALA A 361 0.00 3.19 -2.20
C ALA A 361 0.18 3.52 -3.68
N ALA A 362 -0.72 4.31 -4.25
CA ALA A 362 -0.64 4.74 -5.64
C ALA A 362 0.60 5.63 -5.88
N ALA A 363 0.85 6.61 -5.00
CA ALA A 363 2.02 7.47 -5.09
C ALA A 363 3.34 6.70 -4.93
N ILE A 364 3.44 5.81 -3.92
CA ILE A 364 4.62 4.95 -3.73
C ILE A 364 4.86 4.10 -4.98
N THR A 365 3.80 3.57 -5.60
CA THR A 365 3.92 2.78 -6.84
C THR A 365 4.54 3.59 -7.98
N GLU A 366 4.09 4.83 -8.20
CA GLU A 366 4.64 5.68 -9.26
C GLU A 366 6.06 6.18 -8.95
N VAL A 367 6.36 6.47 -7.68
CA VAL A 367 7.71 6.87 -7.24
C VAL A 367 8.70 5.72 -7.41
N VAL A 368 8.32 4.50 -7.01
CA VAL A 368 9.15 3.29 -7.20
C VAL A 368 9.38 3.02 -8.69
N LYS A 369 8.35 3.16 -9.53
CA LYS A 369 8.43 2.90 -10.98
C LYS A 369 9.49 3.74 -11.67
N ASN A 370 9.58 5.02 -11.31
CA ASN A 370 10.40 6.01 -12.03
C ASN A 370 11.64 6.47 -11.27
N GLY A 371 11.82 6.00 -10.03
CA GLY A 371 12.87 6.44 -9.12
C GLY A 371 14.29 6.31 -9.65
N GLU A 372 15.07 7.39 -9.52
CA GLU A 372 16.51 7.43 -9.80
C GLU A 372 17.27 8.18 -8.67
N PRO A 373 18.48 7.74 -8.31
CA PRO A 373 19.24 6.64 -8.89
C PRO A 373 18.82 5.25 -8.35
N GLU A 374 18.98 4.21 -9.16
CA GLU A 374 18.58 2.83 -8.82
C GLU A 374 19.12 2.31 -7.46
N TRP A 375 20.36 2.64 -7.10
CA TRP A 375 20.92 2.22 -5.80
C TRP A 375 20.14 2.77 -4.61
N SER A 376 19.59 3.99 -4.74
CA SER A 376 18.80 4.62 -3.68
C SER A 376 17.45 3.95 -3.50
N LEU A 377 16.89 3.39 -4.59
CA LEU A 377 15.70 2.54 -4.54
C LEU A 377 16.03 1.21 -3.86
N ASN A 378 17.13 0.55 -4.25
CA ASN A 378 17.53 -0.74 -3.68
C ASN A 378 17.71 -0.69 -2.16
N GLU A 379 18.29 0.39 -1.63
CA GLU A 379 18.35 0.63 -0.17
C GLU A 379 16.98 0.69 0.50
N ARG A 380 15.93 1.08 -0.24
CA ARG A 380 14.54 1.28 0.23
C ARG A 380 13.60 0.12 -0.04
N VAL A 381 14.01 -0.87 -0.83
CA VAL A 381 13.19 -2.05 -1.18
C VAL A 381 12.58 -2.74 0.06
N PRO A 382 13.35 -3.02 1.13
CA PRO A 382 12.79 -3.69 2.32
C PRO A 382 11.68 -2.89 3.02
N MET A 383 11.77 -1.56 3.03
CA MET A 383 10.76 -0.67 3.62
C MET A 383 9.50 -0.63 2.77
N VAL A 384 9.65 -0.60 1.44
CA VAL A 384 8.51 -0.70 0.50
C VAL A 384 7.81 -2.04 0.67
N LEU A 385 8.55 -3.16 0.72
CA LEU A 385 7.99 -4.49 0.96
C LEU A 385 7.21 -4.55 2.28
N ALA A 386 7.80 -4.07 3.38
CA ALA A 386 7.15 -4.04 4.69
C ALA A 386 5.86 -3.21 4.68
N ALA A 387 5.89 -2.02 4.07
CA ALA A 387 4.72 -1.15 3.95
C ALA A 387 3.59 -1.81 3.14
N MET A 388 3.92 -2.45 2.01
CA MET A 388 2.94 -3.16 1.20
C MET A 388 2.37 -4.38 1.92
N PHE A 389 3.18 -5.12 2.70
CA PHE A 389 2.71 -6.26 3.48
C PHE A 389 1.77 -5.81 4.61
N HIS A 390 2.13 -4.75 5.34
CA HIS A 390 1.26 -4.16 6.35
C HIS A 390 -0.05 -3.66 5.74
N MET A 391 0.00 -3.05 4.54
CA MET A 391 -1.19 -2.63 3.83
C MET A 391 -2.08 -3.83 3.47
N ILE A 392 -1.54 -4.86 2.81
CA ILE A 392 -2.30 -6.08 2.45
C ILE A 392 -2.97 -6.67 3.69
N SER A 393 -2.24 -6.89 4.77
CA SER A 393 -2.78 -7.44 6.02
C SER A 393 -3.87 -6.55 6.63
N SER A 394 -3.76 -5.22 6.47
CA SER A 394 -4.68 -4.26 7.07
C SER A 394 -5.96 -4.03 6.25
N VAL A 395 -5.93 -4.24 4.93
CA VAL A 395 -7.04 -3.88 4.04
C VAL A 395 -7.59 -5.03 3.17
N SER A 396 -7.10 -6.27 3.30
CA SER A 396 -7.58 -7.44 2.54
C SER A 396 -9.07 -7.76 2.75
N ASP A 397 -9.63 -7.37 3.91
CA ASP A 397 -11.05 -7.57 4.25
C ASP A 397 -11.90 -6.28 4.16
N THR A 398 -11.41 -5.27 3.45
CA THR A 398 -12.09 -3.97 3.28
C THR A 398 -12.74 -3.81 1.90
N GLN A 399 -13.69 -2.89 1.81
CA GLN A 399 -14.38 -2.48 0.59
C GLN A 399 -14.11 -1.02 0.26
N TRP A 400 -14.32 -0.66 -1.01
CA TRP A 400 -14.28 0.73 -1.47
C TRP A 400 -15.44 1.56 -0.89
N PRO A 401 -15.23 2.84 -0.55
CA PRO A 401 -16.31 3.72 -0.10
C PRO A 401 -17.34 3.96 -1.20
N VAL A 402 -18.61 3.66 -0.94
CA VAL A 402 -19.70 3.78 -1.93
C VAL A 402 -20.21 5.24 -2.04
N VAL A 403 -20.09 6.04 -0.98
CA VAL A 403 -20.63 7.40 -0.90
C VAL A 403 -19.51 8.40 -0.57
N VAL A 404 -19.51 9.56 -1.25
CA VAL A 404 -18.62 10.68 -0.91
C VAL A 404 -19.08 11.29 0.41
N ARG A 405 -18.21 11.32 1.42
CA ARG A 405 -18.51 12.01 2.67
C ARG A 405 -18.62 13.51 2.41
N GLU A 406 -19.75 14.10 2.77
CA GLU A 406 -19.90 15.55 2.81
C GLU A 406 -19.09 16.09 3.99
N SER A 407 -18.31 17.17 3.76
CA SER A 407 -17.62 17.85 4.85
C SER A 407 -18.63 18.40 5.86
N LYS A 408 -18.22 18.58 7.13
CA LYS A 408 -19.03 19.25 8.16
C LYS A 408 -19.48 20.66 7.74
N ASP A 409 -18.76 21.27 6.79
CA ASP A 409 -19.04 22.60 6.24
C ASP A 409 -19.92 22.57 4.98
N GLY A 410 -20.46 21.42 4.58
CA GLY A 410 -21.30 21.27 3.39
C GLY A 410 -20.55 21.34 2.05
N SER A 411 -19.22 21.46 2.07
CA SER A 411 -18.38 21.36 0.88
C SER A 411 -18.18 19.88 0.48
N LYS A 412 -18.41 19.58 -0.80
CA LYS A 412 -18.07 18.26 -1.37
C LYS A 412 -16.56 18.19 -1.52
N GLN A 413 -15.90 17.33 -0.75
CA GLN A 413 -14.49 17.04 -0.98
C GLN A 413 -14.30 16.39 -2.37
N PRO A 414 -13.17 16.64 -3.04
CA PRO A 414 -12.89 16.01 -4.33
C PRO A 414 -12.92 14.49 -4.21
N LEU A 415 -13.58 13.83 -5.16
CA LEU A 415 -13.67 12.37 -5.20
C LEU A 415 -12.32 11.79 -5.61
N ILE A 416 -11.54 11.35 -4.63
CA ILE A 416 -10.25 10.70 -4.88
C ILE A 416 -10.43 9.24 -5.34
N ILE A 417 -11.30 8.47 -4.68
CA ILE A 417 -11.59 7.08 -5.05
C ILE A 417 -12.69 7.07 -6.12
N THR A 418 -12.28 7.14 -7.40
CA THR A 418 -13.21 7.19 -8.53
C THR A 418 -13.84 5.81 -8.83
N PRO A 419 -14.93 5.76 -9.63
CA PRO A 419 -15.47 4.50 -10.14
C PRO A 419 -14.50 3.74 -11.06
N GLU A 420 -13.61 4.46 -11.77
CA GLU A 420 -12.61 3.88 -12.66
C GLU A 420 -11.57 3.08 -11.88
N LEU A 421 -11.12 3.60 -10.73
CA LEU A 421 -10.23 2.89 -9.82
C LEU A 421 -10.82 1.55 -9.39
N ARG A 422 -12.12 1.50 -9.06
CA ARG A 422 -12.79 0.28 -8.60
C ARG A 422 -12.90 -0.79 -9.70
N ARG A 423 -12.85 -0.38 -10.96
CA ARG A 423 -12.77 -1.29 -12.11
C ARG A 423 -11.36 -1.82 -12.32
N PHE A 424 -10.35 -0.98 -12.08
CA PHE A 424 -8.94 -1.35 -12.20
C PHE A 424 -8.47 -2.25 -11.04
N ALA A 425 -8.88 -1.94 -9.82
CA ALA A 425 -8.55 -2.68 -8.59
C ALA A 425 -9.85 -3.09 -7.88
N GLU A 426 -10.16 -4.39 -7.90
CA GLU A 426 -11.39 -4.93 -7.31
C GLU A 426 -11.50 -4.61 -5.81
N LYS A 427 -10.38 -4.63 -5.10
CA LYS A 427 -10.28 -4.33 -3.66
C LYS A 427 -9.13 -3.37 -3.35
N PRO A 428 -9.17 -2.67 -2.20
CA PRO A 428 -8.10 -1.75 -1.79
C PRO A 428 -6.71 -2.40 -1.70
N ALA A 429 -6.62 -3.66 -1.25
CA ALA A 429 -5.37 -4.43 -1.23
C ALA A 429 -4.73 -4.59 -2.64
N GLY A 430 -5.52 -4.44 -3.71
CA GLY A 430 -5.04 -4.48 -5.09
C GLY A 430 -4.03 -3.37 -5.41
N LEU A 431 -4.11 -2.23 -4.73
CA LEU A 431 -3.12 -1.16 -4.88
C LEU A 431 -1.74 -1.58 -4.35
N ALA A 432 -1.68 -2.25 -3.18
CA ALA A 432 -0.43 -2.78 -2.66
C ALA A 432 0.15 -3.89 -3.54
N VAL A 433 -0.71 -4.76 -4.09
CA VAL A 433 -0.30 -5.79 -5.05
C VAL A 433 0.28 -5.18 -6.32
N ALA A 434 -0.33 -4.11 -6.86
CA ALA A 434 0.20 -3.37 -8.00
C ALA A 434 1.56 -2.74 -7.69
N GLY A 435 1.72 -2.17 -6.49
CA GLY A 435 2.99 -1.65 -6.00
C GLY A 435 4.10 -2.72 -5.92
N LEU A 436 3.79 -3.89 -5.36
CA LEU A 436 4.73 -5.03 -5.31
C LEU A 436 5.15 -5.51 -6.70
N LYS A 437 4.18 -5.67 -7.62
CA LYS A 437 4.49 -6.06 -9.01
C LYS A 437 5.41 -5.03 -9.70
N THR A 438 5.12 -3.75 -9.50
CA THR A 438 5.92 -2.64 -10.06
C THR A 438 7.33 -2.66 -9.48
N LEU A 439 7.48 -2.84 -8.17
CA LEU A 439 8.77 -2.99 -7.49
C LEU A 439 9.59 -4.15 -8.07
N PHE A 440 8.98 -5.33 -8.22
CA PHE A 440 9.69 -6.49 -8.76
C PHE A 440 10.04 -6.35 -10.23
N SER A 441 9.18 -5.72 -11.05
CA SER A 441 9.52 -5.39 -12.43
C SER A 441 10.67 -4.38 -12.51
N ARG A 442 10.66 -3.33 -11.67
CA ARG A 442 11.67 -2.27 -11.64
C ARG A 442 13.05 -2.78 -11.19
N THR A 443 13.07 -3.75 -10.29
CA THR A 443 14.29 -4.38 -9.74
C THR A 443 14.70 -5.65 -10.50
N HIS A 444 14.08 -5.94 -11.65
CA HIS A 444 14.37 -7.13 -12.46
C HIS A 444 14.23 -8.46 -11.69
N SER A 445 13.26 -8.55 -10.78
CA SER A 445 12.97 -9.71 -9.92
C SER A 445 11.84 -10.56 -10.50
N CYS A 446 11.89 -10.88 -11.79
CA CYS A 446 10.79 -11.55 -12.51
C CYS A 446 10.44 -12.94 -11.94
N ALA A 447 11.43 -13.68 -11.43
CA ALA A 447 11.22 -15.00 -10.83
C ALA A 447 10.21 -14.94 -9.67
N VAL A 448 10.27 -13.89 -8.84
CA VAL A 448 9.30 -13.67 -7.75
C VAL A 448 7.88 -13.48 -8.27
N ILE A 449 7.73 -12.82 -9.43
CA ILE A 449 6.43 -12.65 -10.07
C ILE A 449 5.90 -13.98 -10.61
N GLU A 450 6.78 -14.81 -11.17
CA GLU A 450 6.45 -16.13 -11.72
C GLU A 450 5.99 -17.10 -10.63
N ASP A 451 6.70 -17.19 -9.50
CA ASP A 451 6.30 -18.02 -8.35
C ASP A 451 4.92 -17.63 -7.83
N MET A 452 4.69 -16.32 -7.68
CA MET A 452 3.40 -15.80 -7.25
C MET A 452 2.28 -16.07 -8.25
N ASN A 453 2.58 -16.08 -9.56
CA ASN A 453 1.61 -16.48 -10.59
C ASN A 453 1.28 -17.97 -10.49
N GLN A 454 2.29 -18.84 -10.34
CA GLN A 454 2.12 -20.29 -10.23
C GLN A 454 1.29 -20.67 -8.99
N ALA A 455 1.52 -19.98 -7.88
CA ALA A 455 0.80 -20.19 -6.63
C ALA A 455 -0.56 -19.47 -6.55
N ARG A 456 -0.96 -18.70 -7.58
CA ARG A 456 -2.14 -17.79 -7.54
C ARG A 456 -2.07 -16.76 -6.39
N GLY A 457 -0.86 -16.48 -5.90
CA GLY A 457 -0.63 -15.63 -4.73
C GLY A 457 -1.16 -14.20 -4.91
N TRP A 458 -1.08 -13.62 -6.11
CA TRP A 458 -1.58 -12.26 -6.35
C TRP A 458 -3.08 -12.10 -6.10
N THR A 459 -3.88 -13.09 -6.51
CA THR A 459 -5.32 -13.09 -6.26
C THR A 459 -5.63 -13.40 -4.81
N GLU A 460 -4.86 -14.29 -4.19
CA GLU A 460 -5.02 -14.65 -2.78
C GLU A 460 -4.66 -13.51 -1.81
N CYS A 461 -3.75 -12.59 -2.19
CA CYS A 461 -3.50 -11.35 -1.44
C CYS A 461 -4.76 -10.49 -1.23
N LEU A 462 -5.77 -10.63 -2.10
CA LEU A 462 -7.02 -9.87 -2.02
C LEU A 462 -8.08 -10.58 -1.18
N ASP A 463 -7.83 -11.80 -0.72
CA ASP A 463 -8.77 -12.58 0.07
C ASP A 463 -8.55 -12.38 1.57
N ARG A 464 -9.61 -12.50 2.36
CA ARG A 464 -9.57 -12.29 3.82
C ARG A 464 -8.79 -13.37 4.58
N GLU A 465 -8.76 -14.59 4.07
CA GLU A 465 -8.14 -15.74 4.72
C GLU A 465 -6.90 -16.23 3.96
N LEU A 466 -6.96 -16.26 2.62
CA LEU A 466 -5.89 -16.82 1.78
C LEU A 466 -4.65 -15.91 1.69
N PHE A 467 -4.74 -14.61 2.01
CA PHE A 467 -3.59 -13.70 1.93
C PHE A 467 -2.41 -14.15 2.81
N ILE A 468 -2.67 -14.91 3.89
CA ILE A 468 -1.64 -15.47 4.75
C ILE A 468 -0.75 -16.43 3.94
N GLY A 469 -1.37 -17.29 3.13
CA GLY A 469 -0.68 -18.20 2.22
C GLY A 469 0.10 -17.44 1.16
N ALA A 470 -0.52 -16.41 0.56
CA ALA A 470 0.12 -15.58 -0.45
C ALA A 470 1.38 -14.86 0.05
N ILE A 471 1.32 -14.20 1.22
CA ILE A 471 2.50 -13.56 1.83
C ILE A 471 3.55 -14.62 2.17
N THR A 472 3.15 -15.80 2.64
CA THR A 472 4.08 -16.90 2.94
C THR A 472 4.83 -17.36 1.68
N VAL A 473 4.12 -17.52 0.54
CA VAL A 473 4.75 -17.85 -0.75
C VAL A 473 5.69 -16.74 -1.19
N LEU A 474 5.27 -15.49 -1.06
CA LEU A 474 6.09 -14.35 -1.44
C LEU A 474 7.38 -14.28 -0.63
N VAL A 475 7.32 -14.48 0.69
CA VAL A 475 8.52 -14.51 1.55
C VAL A 475 9.45 -15.65 1.15
N ARG A 476 8.94 -16.85 0.83
CA ARG A 476 9.80 -17.96 0.37
C ARG A 476 10.48 -17.64 -0.96
N SER A 477 9.75 -17.05 -1.89
CA SER A 477 10.31 -16.63 -3.18
C SER A 477 11.37 -15.53 -3.02
N LEU A 478 11.18 -14.61 -2.07
CA LEU A 478 12.20 -13.62 -1.69
C LEU A 478 13.44 -14.29 -1.09
N VAL A 479 13.28 -15.32 -0.24
CA VAL A 479 14.42 -16.10 0.25
C VAL A 479 15.20 -16.67 -0.92
N GLU A 480 14.54 -17.32 -1.87
CA GLU A 480 15.18 -17.98 -3.01
C GLU A 480 15.87 -17.02 -3.98
N HIS A 481 15.23 -15.89 -4.31
CA HIS A 481 15.69 -15.03 -5.41
C HIS A 481 16.32 -13.70 -4.98
N ARG A 482 16.07 -13.26 -3.74
CA ARG A 482 16.50 -11.96 -3.18
C ARG A 482 16.89 -12.07 -1.68
N PRO A 483 17.82 -12.96 -1.31
CA PRO A 483 18.18 -13.23 0.08
C PRO A 483 18.70 -11.98 0.82
N ASP A 484 19.33 -11.05 0.10
CA ASP A 484 19.84 -9.77 0.60
C ASP A 484 18.74 -8.85 1.17
N TRP A 485 17.48 -9.02 0.74
CA TRP A 485 16.35 -8.22 1.24
C TRP A 485 15.67 -8.82 2.46
N VAL A 486 15.95 -10.08 2.80
CA VAL A 486 15.18 -10.85 3.78
C VAL A 486 15.38 -10.36 5.21
N GLU A 487 16.62 -10.25 5.70
CA GLU A 487 16.85 -9.76 7.07
C GLU A 487 16.36 -8.32 7.23
N PRO A 488 16.69 -7.36 6.35
CA PRO A 488 16.16 -6.00 6.48
C PRO A 488 14.63 -5.97 6.50
N LEU A 489 13.95 -6.75 5.64
CA LEU A 489 12.48 -6.85 5.64
C LEU A 489 11.97 -7.41 6.97
N ALA A 490 12.54 -8.53 7.43
CA ALA A 490 12.16 -9.18 8.66
C ALA A 490 12.30 -8.24 9.86
N ARG A 491 13.45 -7.56 10.00
CA ARG A 491 13.69 -6.56 11.05
C ARG A 491 12.61 -5.47 11.04
N ARG A 492 12.26 -4.94 9.86
CA ARG A 492 11.24 -3.87 9.72
C ARG A 492 9.85 -4.30 10.16
N VAL A 493 9.42 -5.51 9.82
CA VAL A 493 8.11 -6.01 10.29
C VAL A 493 8.15 -6.37 11.77
N MET A 494 9.27 -6.93 12.26
CA MET A 494 9.48 -7.30 13.67
C MET A 494 9.46 -6.09 14.61
N GLU A 495 9.95 -4.93 14.18
CA GLU A 495 9.85 -3.65 14.93
C GLU A 495 8.39 -3.29 15.30
N LYS A 496 7.41 -3.83 14.57
CA LYS A 496 5.98 -3.59 14.78
C LYS A 496 5.25 -4.79 15.41
N ALA A 497 5.97 -5.79 15.92
CA ALA A 497 5.38 -6.99 16.53
C ALA A 497 4.52 -6.71 17.78
N SER A 498 4.77 -5.61 18.49
CA SER A 498 4.00 -5.18 19.68
C SER A 498 2.99 -4.06 19.39
N HIS A 499 2.71 -3.79 18.11
CA HIS A 499 1.81 -2.72 17.71
C HIS A 499 0.40 -2.89 18.26
N ILE A 500 -0.31 -1.80 18.57
CA ILE A 500 -1.67 -1.88 19.15
C ILE A 500 -2.66 -2.62 18.24
N ARG A 501 -2.43 -2.57 16.92
CA ARG A 501 -3.30 -3.18 15.92
C ARG A 501 -2.88 -4.57 15.50
N GLU A 502 -3.86 -5.48 15.56
CA GLU A 502 -3.67 -6.88 15.17
C GLU A 502 -3.10 -7.05 13.76
N PRO A 503 -3.61 -6.43 12.67
CA PRO A 503 -3.09 -6.70 11.32
C PRO A 503 -1.60 -6.39 11.15
N ILE A 504 -1.10 -5.39 11.86
CA ILE A 504 0.30 -5.00 11.83
C ILE A 504 1.15 -6.05 12.58
N ARG A 505 0.77 -6.42 13.81
CA ARG A 505 1.44 -7.51 14.54
C ARG A 505 1.41 -8.82 13.76
N PHE A 506 0.27 -9.12 13.15
CA PHE A 506 0.04 -10.35 12.42
C PHE A 506 0.97 -10.48 11.21
N THR A 507 1.30 -9.37 10.55
CA THR A 507 2.26 -9.38 9.44
C THR A 507 3.64 -9.85 9.89
N ALA A 508 4.12 -9.39 11.05
CA ALA A 508 5.38 -9.86 11.62
C ALA A 508 5.35 -11.38 11.87
N VAL A 509 4.25 -11.89 12.42
CA VAL A 509 4.06 -13.33 12.65
C VAL A 509 4.02 -14.13 11.35
N ILE A 510 3.36 -13.62 10.29
CA ILE A 510 3.32 -14.28 8.98
C ILE A 510 4.73 -14.37 8.39
N VAL A 511 5.48 -13.27 8.38
CA VAL A 511 6.84 -13.24 7.84
C VAL A 511 7.75 -14.15 8.65
N SER A 512 7.75 -14.06 9.99
CA SER A 512 8.56 -14.94 10.85
C SER A 512 8.20 -16.41 10.69
N SER A 513 6.91 -16.75 10.63
CA SER A 513 6.47 -18.13 10.38
C SER A 513 6.91 -18.65 9.01
N ALA A 514 6.91 -17.81 7.99
CA ALA A 514 7.39 -18.19 6.66
C ALA A 514 8.90 -18.44 6.65
N LEU A 515 9.67 -17.61 7.36
CA LEU A 515 11.13 -17.71 7.46
C LEU A 515 11.61 -18.91 8.28
N VAL A 516 10.86 -19.33 9.31
CA VAL A 516 11.19 -20.57 10.04
C VAL A 516 11.06 -21.81 9.14
N ARG A 517 10.12 -21.80 8.19
CA ARG A 517 9.91 -22.90 7.24
C ARG A 517 10.85 -22.84 6.04
N SER A 518 11.31 -21.66 5.63
CA SER A 518 12.12 -21.53 4.41
C SER A 518 13.46 -22.24 4.58
N VAL A 519 13.76 -23.16 3.67
CA VAL A 519 15.04 -23.87 3.62
C VAL A 519 16.11 -22.87 3.20
N PHE A 520 17.02 -22.54 4.12
CA PHE A 520 18.20 -21.75 3.81
C PHE A 520 19.27 -22.65 3.18
N ASP A 521 19.01 -23.17 1.98
CA ASP A 521 20.03 -23.86 1.15
C ASP A 521 20.96 -22.86 0.43
N ILE A 522 20.80 -21.58 0.71
CA ILE A 522 21.58 -20.50 0.12
C ILE A 522 22.89 -20.40 0.88
N SER A 523 23.98 -20.53 0.10
CA SER A 523 25.37 -20.43 0.56
C SER A 523 25.50 -19.44 1.71
N PRO A 524 26.08 -19.84 2.85
CA PRO A 524 26.48 -18.87 3.85
C PRO A 524 27.35 -17.81 3.14
N ASP A 525 27.05 -16.55 3.38
CA ASP A 525 28.03 -15.48 3.23
C ASP A 525 29.31 -15.89 3.96
N SER A 526 30.46 -15.31 3.60
CA SER A 526 31.81 -15.74 3.99
C SER A 526 32.06 -16.07 5.47
N ASN A 527 31.13 -15.70 6.37
CA ASN A 527 31.13 -15.92 7.81
C ASN A 527 30.01 -16.85 8.37
N GLY A 528 28.99 -17.26 7.61
CA GLY A 528 27.94 -18.20 8.06
C GLY A 528 27.00 -17.72 9.18
N ASP A 529 26.90 -16.42 9.44
CA ASP A 529 26.32 -15.87 10.69
C ASP A 529 24.87 -15.33 10.52
N PHE A 530 24.44 -15.00 9.30
CA PHE A 530 23.17 -14.31 9.02
C PHE A 530 21.92 -15.17 9.25
N ASN A 531 21.95 -16.45 8.85
CA ASN A 531 20.76 -17.31 8.82
C ASN A 531 20.30 -17.78 10.20
N GLU A 532 21.23 -18.17 11.09
CA GLU A 532 20.84 -18.71 12.40
C GLU A 532 20.33 -17.63 13.35
N ARG A 533 20.95 -16.44 13.36
CA ARG A 533 20.53 -15.34 14.23
C ARG A 533 19.14 -14.84 13.87
N LEU A 534 18.86 -14.62 12.58
CA LEU A 534 17.54 -14.19 12.14
C LEU A 534 16.47 -15.24 12.44
N MET A 535 16.79 -16.52 12.23
CA MET A 535 15.90 -17.63 12.55
C MET A 535 15.59 -17.69 14.04
N VAL A 536 16.60 -17.54 14.91
CA VAL A 536 16.44 -17.43 16.37
C VAL A 536 15.49 -16.28 16.70
N ASP A 537 15.70 -15.10 16.13
CA ASP A 537 14.85 -13.93 16.37
C ASP A 537 13.40 -14.17 15.91
N CYS A 538 13.20 -14.86 14.77
CA CYS A 538 11.88 -15.26 14.30
C CYS A 538 11.20 -16.23 15.27
N ILE A 539 11.91 -17.27 15.73
CA ILE A 539 11.39 -18.26 16.69
C ILE A 539 11.00 -17.55 18.00
N ARG A 540 11.84 -16.65 18.51
CA ARG A 540 11.56 -15.87 19.72
C ARG A 540 10.35 -14.96 19.55
N LEU A 541 10.17 -14.35 18.37
CA LEU A 541 8.96 -13.57 18.08
C LEU A 541 7.71 -14.44 18.13
N LEU A 542 7.75 -15.64 17.51
CA LEU A 542 6.62 -16.57 17.53
C LEU A 542 6.30 -17.03 18.95
N GLU A 543 7.32 -17.39 19.74
CA GLU A 543 7.20 -17.76 21.16
C GLU A 543 6.54 -16.65 21.98
N ASN A 544 7.04 -15.42 21.87
CA ASN A 544 6.47 -14.26 22.58
C ASN A 544 5.02 -13.96 22.16
N SER A 545 4.65 -14.31 20.93
CA SER A 545 3.32 -14.04 20.36
C SER A 545 2.30 -15.15 20.65
N LEU A 546 2.70 -16.25 21.31
CA LEU A 546 1.79 -17.31 21.77
C LEU A 546 0.74 -16.81 22.78
N ALA A 547 1.01 -15.70 23.46
CA ALA A 547 0.11 -15.06 24.42
C ALA A 547 -0.70 -13.89 23.82
N ASP A 548 -0.67 -13.67 22.50
CA ASP A 548 -1.40 -12.57 21.85
C ASP A 548 -2.92 -12.72 22.05
N GLN A 549 -3.63 -11.59 22.10
CA GLN A 549 -5.09 -11.57 22.23
C GLN A 549 -5.81 -12.13 21.00
N SER A 550 -5.20 -12.04 19.81
CA SER A 550 -5.77 -12.59 18.58
C SER A 550 -5.54 -14.10 18.47
N LEU A 551 -6.64 -14.84 18.35
CA LEU A 551 -6.62 -16.27 18.05
C LEU A 551 -5.89 -16.57 16.73
N ARG A 552 -5.98 -15.68 15.72
CA ARG A 552 -5.31 -15.87 14.43
C ARG A 552 -3.79 -15.82 14.57
N ILE A 553 -3.29 -14.91 15.40
CA ILE A 553 -1.87 -14.79 15.72
C ILE A 553 -1.41 -16.05 16.46
N ARG A 554 -2.07 -16.41 17.58
CA ARG A 554 -1.70 -17.62 18.35
C ARG A 554 -1.70 -18.89 17.50
N LYS A 555 -2.75 -19.06 16.67
CA LYS A 555 -2.84 -20.16 15.70
C LYS A 555 -1.62 -20.22 14.78
N LEU A 556 -1.23 -19.09 14.20
CA LEU A 556 -0.10 -19.03 13.28
C LEU A 556 1.25 -19.21 13.98
N CYS A 557 1.39 -18.74 15.22
CA CYS A 557 2.58 -18.99 16.05
C CYS A 557 2.82 -20.48 16.26
N VAL A 558 1.78 -21.23 16.66
CA VAL A 558 1.87 -22.68 16.85
C VAL A 558 2.24 -23.38 15.54
N ARG A 559 1.59 -22.99 14.43
CA ARG A 559 1.92 -23.51 13.10
C ARG A 559 3.39 -23.25 12.75
N GLY A 560 3.85 -22.01 12.88
CA GLY A 560 5.23 -21.60 12.56
C GLY A 560 6.28 -22.32 13.39
N LEU A 561 6.04 -22.51 14.70
CA LEU A 561 6.92 -23.30 15.57
C LEU A 561 6.92 -24.79 15.21
N GLY A 562 5.78 -25.32 14.74
CA GLY A 562 5.68 -26.67 14.20
C GLY A 562 6.54 -26.91 12.96
N GLU A 563 6.88 -25.85 12.20
CA GLU A 563 7.76 -25.95 11.03
C GLU A 563 9.23 -26.21 11.39
N LEU A 564 9.61 -26.12 12.67
CA LEU A 564 10.95 -26.49 13.14
C LEU A 564 11.30 -27.96 12.84
N SER A 565 10.31 -28.83 12.66
CA SER A 565 10.54 -30.22 12.22
C SER A 565 11.17 -30.34 10.84
N GLU A 566 11.03 -29.30 10.02
CA GLU A 566 11.56 -29.21 8.66
C GLU A 566 12.71 -28.19 8.58
N CYS A 567 13.18 -27.66 9.74
CA CYS A 567 14.28 -26.72 9.80
C CYS A 567 15.59 -27.35 9.31
N SER A 568 16.35 -26.60 8.50
CA SER A 568 17.64 -27.05 7.96
C SER A 568 18.80 -26.97 8.97
N SER A 569 18.74 -26.07 9.96
CA SER A 569 19.77 -25.97 11.01
C SER A 569 19.46 -26.90 12.18
N GLU A 570 20.18 -28.04 12.25
CA GLU A 570 20.09 -28.97 13.38
C GLU A 570 20.37 -28.30 14.74
N PRO A 571 21.39 -27.43 14.91
CA PRO A 571 21.64 -26.75 16.19
C PRO A 571 20.47 -25.90 16.66
N VAL A 572 19.83 -25.15 15.75
CA VAL A 572 18.67 -24.32 16.08
C VAL A 572 17.46 -25.20 16.38
N SER A 573 17.20 -26.21 15.55
CA SER A 573 16.11 -27.17 15.78
C SER A 573 16.23 -27.86 17.13
N ASP A 574 17.40 -28.44 17.45
CA ASP A 574 17.65 -29.12 18.73
C ASP A 574 17.52 -28.17 19.93
N ARG A 575 17.95 -26.92 19.78
CA ARG A 575 17.84 -25.89 20.83
C ARG A 575 16.39 -25.52 21.15
N PHE A 576 15.52 -25.47 20.15
CA PHE A 576 14.14 -25.00 20.31
C PHE A 576 13.08 -26.11 20.30
N ALA A 577 13.45 -27.38 20.07
CA ALA A 577 12.53 -28.50 20.00
C ALA A 577 11.62 -28.63 21.24
N SER A 578 12.19 -28.59 22.45
CA SER A 578 11.40 -28.68 23.69
C SER A 578 10.39 -27.53 23.80
N MET A 579 10.84 -26.30 23.53
CA MET A 579 10.00 -25.11 23.55
C MET A 579 8.87 -25.21 22.51
N ALA A 580 9.16 -25.67 21.30
CA ALA A 580 8.16 -25.84 20.24
C ALA A 580 7.10 -26.88 20.62
N VAL A 581 7.50 -27.99 21.26
CA VAL A 581 6.56 -28.99 21.76
C VAL A 581 5.73 -28.44 22.93
N GLU A 582 6.34 -27.70 23.87
CA GLU A 582 5.64 -27.03 24.96
C GLU A 582 4.63 -25.99 24.44
N ALA A 583 4.99 -25.22 23.43
CA ALA A 583 4.10 -24.27 22.76
C ALA A 583 2.91 -24.97 22.10
N ALA A 584 3.16 -26.07 21.38
CA ALA A 584 2.09 -26.85 20.75
C ALA A 584 1.18 -27.50 21.81
N MET A 585 1.73 -28.02 22.90
CA MET A 585 0.98 -28.49 24.06
C MET A 585 0.14 -27.38 24.70
N GLY A 586 0.68 -26.17 24.84
CA GLY A 586 -0.04 -25.01 25.37
C GLY A 586 -1.26 -24.62 24.53
N GLY A 587 -1.17 -24.73 23.20
CA GLY A 587 -2.30 -24.45 22.32
C GLY A 587 -3.48 -25.45 22.43
N LEU A 588 -3.26 -26.64 23.01
CA LEU A 588 -4.36 -27.59 23.33
C LEU A 588 -5.21 -27.12 24.52
N ASP A 589 -4.67 -26.26 25.38
CA ASP A 589 -5.36 -25.69 26.55
C ASP A 589 -5.84 -24.24 26.31
N ASP A 590 -5.88 -23.78 25.05
CA ASP A 590 -6.29 -22.41 24.74
C ASP A 590 -7.77 -22.18 25.08
N LEU A 591 -8.01 -21.52 26.23
CA LEU A 591 -9.34 -21.23 26.74
C LEU A 591 -10.18 -20.34 25.80
N GLY A 592 -9.52 -19.61 24.89
CA GLY A 592 -10.17 -18.75 23.90
C GLY A 592 -10.58 -19.47 22.61
N ASP A 593 -10.12 -20.71 22.40
CA ASP A 593 -10.31 -21.46 21.16
C ASP A 593 -11.62 -22.25 21.11
N LYS A 594 -12.73 -21.53 20.93
CA LYS A 594 -14.08 -22.15 20.88
C LYS A 594 -14.32 -23.08 19.70
N LYS A 595 -13.48 -23.03 18.65
CA LYS A 595 -13.64 -23.79 17.41
C LYS A 595 -12.52 -24.82 17.20
N ASP A 596 -11.70 -25.06 18.23
CA ASP A 596 -10.57 -25.98 18.18
C ASP A 596 -9.58 -25.69 17.02
N ALA A 597 -9.48 -24.43 16.57
CA ALA A 597 -8.65 -24.02 15.45
C ALA A 597 -7.17 -23.94 15.82
N VAL A 598 -6.85 -23.49 17.03
CA VAL A 598 -5.49 -23.54 17.61
C VAL A 598 -5.17 -24.97 17.99
N ALA A 599 -6.12 -25.69 18.62
CA ALA A 599 -5.95 -27.09 19.00
C ALA A 599 -5.63 -27.99 17.78
N MET A 600 -6.27 -27.75 16.64
CA MET A 600 -5.95 -28.45 15.39
C MET A 600 -4.51 -28.19 14.94
N GLU A 601 -4.07 -26.94 14.88
CA GLU A 601 -2.68 -26.62 14.50
C GLU A 601 -1.68 -27.17 15.52
N SER A 602 -2.03 -27.19 16.81
CA SER A 602 -1.24 -27.81 17.88
C SER A 602 -1.00 -29.30 17.63
N ILE A 603 -2.04 -30.07 17.30
CA ILE A 603 -1.86 -31.50 17.00
C ILE A 603 -1.08 -31.71 15.71
N ILE A 604 -1.25 -30.86 14.69
CA ILE A 604 -0.45 -30.92 13.46
C ILE A 604 1.02 -30.64 13.77
N ALA A 605 1.31 -29.58 14.54
CA ALA A 605 2.65 -29.22 14.97
C ALA A 605 3.30 -30.34 15.80
N LEU A 606 2.57 -30.94 16.75
CA LEU A 606 3.07 -32.07 17.53
C LEU A 606 3.39 -33.28 16.66
N ASN A 607 2.53 -33.66 15.71
CA ASN A 607 2.80 -34.77 14.77
C ASN A 607 4.10 -34.54 13.99
N LYS A 608 4.31 -33.31 13.52
CA LYS A 608 5.53 -32.90 12.82
C LYS A 608 6.76 -33.00 13.73
N LEU A 609 6.71 -32.37 14.90
CA LEU A 609 7.85 -32.28 15.84
C LEU A 609 8.23 -33.65 16.43
N VAL A 610 7.26 -34.51 16.73
CA VAL A 610 7.51 -35.85 17.29
C VAL A 610 8.35 -36.71 16.35
N SER A 611 8.15 -36.61 15.03
CA SER A 611 8.93 -37.38 14.06
C SER A 611 10.45 -37.11 14.12
N ARG A 612 10.84 -35.90 14.54
CA ARG A 612 12.25 -35.42 14.57
C ARG A 612 12.87 -35.43 15.96
N THR A 613 12.04 -35.34 17.00
CA THR A 613 12.53 -35.26 18.38
C THR A 613 13.18 -36.59 18.77
N LYS A 614 14.31 -36.54 19.49
CA LYS A 614 15.02 -37.72 20.00
C LYS A 614 14.15 -38.46 21.01
N ASP A 615 14.19 -39.80 21.00
CA ASP A 615 13.34 -40.63 21.88
C ASP A 615 13.54 -40.33 23.37
N SER A 616 14.75 -39.93 23.78
CA SER A 616 15.05 -39.49 25.15
C SER A 616 14.32 -38.21 25.55
N GLN A 617 14.22 -37.24 24.65
CA GLN A 617 13.48 -35.99 24.86
C GLN A 617 11.97 -36.22 24.83
N LEU A 618 11.49 -37.05 23.89
CA LEU A 618 10.09 -37.48 23.85
C LEU A 618 9.67 -38.18 25.13
N SER A 619 10.51 -39.07 25.66
CA SER A 619 10.25 -39.77 26.92
C SER A 619 10.11 -38.80 28.10
N ALA A 620 10.89 -37.72 28.14
CA ALA A 620 10.84 -36.74 29.22
C ALA A 620 9.53 -35.94 29.29
N ILE A 621 8.88 -35.72 28.14
CA ILE A 621 7.62 -34.96 28.03
C ILE A 621 6.38 -35.85 27.81
N LEU A 622 6.58 -37.16 27.66
CA LEU A 622 5.58 -38.13 27.24
C LEU A 622 4.30 -38.04 28.06
N ARG A 623 4.41 -38.06 29.39
CA ARG A 623 3.26 -37.93 30.31
C ARG A 623 2.37 -36.74 29.98
N GLN A 624 2.99 -35.57 29.81
CA GLN A 624 2.27 -34.32 29.60
C GLN A 624 1.53 -34.35 28.27
N VAL A 625 2.21 -34.84 27.23
CA VAL A 625 1.65 -34.99 25.89
C VAL A 625 0.46 -35.96 25.90
N LEU A 626 0.59 -37.14 26.52
CA LEU A 626 -0.48 -38.14 26.59
C LEU A 626 -1.70 -37.66 27.38
N LEU A 627 -1.49 -36.88 28.45
CA LEU A 627 -2.58 -36.27 29.21
C LEU A 627 -3.35 -35.22 28.40
N LYS A 628 -2.65 -34.39 27.62
CA LYS A 628 -3.26 -33.31 26.82
C LYS A 628 -3.92 -33.80 25.52
N ILE A 629 -3.43 -34.88 24.92
CA ILE A 629 -4.04 -35.44 23.70
C ILE A 629 -5.35 -36.17 24.01
N ARG A 630 -5.48 -36.80 25.18
CA ARG A 630 -6.64 -37.64 25.52
C ARG A 630 -8.00 -36.93 25.32
N PRO A 631 -8.22 -35.69 25.82
CA PRO A 631 -9.46 -34.96 25.55
C PRO A 631 -9.77 -34.74 24.06
N CYS A 632 -8.74 -34.73 23.19
CA CYS A 632 -8.91 -34.51 21.76
C CYS A 632 -9.56 -35.70 21.03
N PHE A 633 -9.58 -36.89 21.64
CA PHE A 633 -10.28 -38.06 21.08
C PHE A 633 -11.80 -37.88 21.04
N GLU A 634 -12.35 -36.99 21.86
CA GLU A 634 -13.80 -36.81 22.03
C GLU A 634 -14.30 -35.48 21.46
N LYS A 635 -13.44 -34.69 20.82
CA LYS A 635 -13.79 -33.41 20.19
C LYS A 635 -14.74 -33.64 19.01
N GLU A 636 -15.65 -32.69 18.77
CA GLU A 636 -16.62 -32.80 17.68
C GLU A 636 -15.95 -32.78 16.30
N TYR A 637 -14.84 -32.05 16.16
CA TYR A 637 -14.13 -31.94 14.90
C TYR A 637 -13.36 -33.22 14.56
N ALA A 638 -13.85 -33.96 13.57
CA ALA A 638 -13.31 -35.27 13.20
C ALA A 638 -11.84 -35.24 12.76
N ALA A 639 -11.40 -34.18 12.07
CA ALA A 639 -10.00 -34.07 11.65
C ALA A 639 -9.05 -33.94 12.86
N LEU A 640 -9.48 -33.24 13.92
CA LEU A 640 -8.74 -33.16 15.18
C LEU A 640 -8.66 -34.54 15.84
N ARG A 641 -9.79 -35.25 15.99
CA ARG A 641 -9.81 -36.63 16.51
C ARG A 641 -8.83 -37.53 15.76
N ALA A 642 -8.89 -37.53 14.42
CA ALA A 642 -8.05 -38.35 13.57
C ALA A 642 -6.56 -38.02 13.74
N ALA A 643 -6.20 -36.73 13.75
CA ALA A 643 -4.82 -36.30 13.94
C ALA A 643 -4.28 -36.64 15.35
N SER A 644 -5.14 -36.60 16.38
CA SER A 644 -4.79 -37.00 17.75
C SER A 644 -4.54 -38.49 17.88
N PHE A 645 -5.35 -39.35 17.25
CA PHE A 645 -5.10 -40.80 17.24
C PHE A 645 -3.79 -41.14 16.50
N LYS A 646 -3.51 -40.48 15.37
CA LYS A 646 -2.24 -40.64 14.65
C LYS A 646 -1.05 -40.27 15.53
N LEU A 647 -1.12 -39.13 16.23
CA LEU A 647 -0.08 -38.70 17.15
C LEU A 647 0.14 -39.71 18.29
N TYR A 648 -0.95 -40.23 18.86
CA TYR A 648 -0.88 -41.25 19.91
C TYR A 648 -0.19 -42.53 19.43
N GLY A 649 -0.50 -42.98 18.22
CA GLY A 649 0.11 -44.16 17.60
C GLY A 649 1.59 -43.97 17.25
N GLU A 650 1.96 -42.78 16.78
CA GLU A 650 3.37 -42.44 16.53
C GLU A 650 4.19 -42.46 17.82
N LEU A 651 3.67 -41.86 18.90
CA LEU A 651 4.30 -41.93 20.23
C LEU A 651 4.45 -43.38 20.72
N ALA A 652 3.44 -44.22 20.49
CA ALA A 652 3.52 -45.64 20.82
C ALA A 652 4.66 -46.35 20.09
N SER A 653 4.79 -46.11 18.79
CA SER A 653 5.80 -46.75 17.95
C SER A 653 7.23 -46.30 18.29
N ARG A 654 7.40 -45.07 18.79
CA ARG A 654 8.72 -44.48 19.08
C ARG A 654 9.18 -44.76 20.51
N VAL A 655 8.32 -44.51 21.49
CA VAL A 655 8.69 -44.53 22.92
C VAL A 655 7.79 -45.41 23.79
N GLY A 656 6.92 -46.22 23.18
CA GLY A 656 6.03 -47.13 23.90
C GLY A 656 6.69 -48.43 24.37
N GLY A 657 7.80 -48.86 23.73
CA GLY A 657 8.52 -50.07 24.11
C GLY A 657 9.20 -49.93 25.49
N ASP A 658 8.98 -50.91 26.37
CA ASP A 658 9.53 -50.96 27.74
C ASP A 658 9.29 -49.70 28.59
N ASN A 659 8.19 -48.98 28.33
CA ASN A 659 7.80 -47.77 29.05
C ASN A 659 6.50 -47.98 29.86
N ASP A 660 6.64 -48.19 31.18
CA ASP A 660 5.51 -48.43 32.10
C ASP A 660 4.49 -47.29 32.11
N GLU A 661 4.95 -46.04 31.92
CA GLU A 661 4.06 -44.88 31.86
C GLU A 661 3.22 -44.89 30.60
N PHE A 662 3.83 -45.18 29.44
CA PHE A 662 3.08 -45.35 28.20
C PHE A 662 2.08 -46.50 28.34
N MET A 663 2.48 -47.63 28.91
CA MET A 663 1.61 -48.79 29.12
C MET A 663 0.40 -48.46 30.00
N ALA A 664 0.58 -47.69 31.07
CA ALA A 664 -0.53 -47.22 31.90
C ALA A 664 -1.53 -46.37 31.09
N HIS A 665 -1.03 -45.46 30.24
CA HIS A 665 -1.86 -44.65 29.35
C HIS A 665 -2.51 -45.47 28.22
N LEU A 666 -1.82 -46.50 27.69
CA LEU A 666 -2.35 -47.41 26.68
C LEU A 666 -3.56 -48.15 27.22
N HIS A 667 -3.45 -48.73 28.42
CA HIS A 667 -4.59 -49.34 29.09
C HIS A 667 -5.72 -48.33 29.36
N ALA A 668 -5.39 -47.07 29.64
CA ALA A 668 -6.39 -46.03 29.87
C ALA A 668 -7.10 -45.55 28.58
N ASN A 669 -6.49 -45.75 27.40
CA ASN A 669 -6.97 -45.22 26.11
C ASN A 669 -7.40 -46.31 25.11
N ILE A 670 -7.07 -47.59 25.35
CA ILE A 670 -7.42 -48.69 24.43
C ILE A 670 -8.91 -48.79 24.16
N ILE A 671 -9.74 -48.48 25.15
CA ILE A 671 -11.20 -48.42 25.00
C ILE A 671 -11.57 -47.36 23.98
N ALA A 672 -11.06 -46.13 24.10
CA ALA A 672 -11.34 -45.06 23.13
C ALA A 672 -10.95 -45.48 21.70
N ILE A 673 -9.76 -46.07 21.54
CA ILE A 673 -9.28 -46.55 20.22
C ILE A 673 -10.24 -47.60 19.62
N LEU A 674 -10.69 -48.57 20.42
CA LEU A 674 -11.63 -49.61 19.98
C LEU A 674 -13.03 -49.05 19.67
N LEU A 675 -13.47 -48.01 20.37
CA LEU A 675 -14.76 -47.35 20.09
C LEU A 675 -14.71 -46.57 18.77
N HIS A 676 -13.65 -45.78 18.57
CA HIS A 676 -13.47 -44.95 17.37
C HIS A 676 -13.02 -45.73 16.12
N LEU A 677 -12.67 -47.01 16.25
CA LEU A 677 -12.53 -47.91 15.10
C LEU A 677 -13.84 -48.04 14.28
N ASN A 678 -14.99 -47.70 14.89
CA ASN A 678 -16.27 -47.53 14.22
C ASN A 678 -16.82 -46.09 14.42
N ASP A 679 -15.99 -45.08 14.19
CA ASP A 679 -16.39 -43.67 14.11
C ASP A 679 -17.33 -43.39 12.91
N GLU A 680 -17.99 -42.23 12.92
CA GLU A 680 -18.78 -41.74 11.79
C GLU A 680 -17.93 -41.27 10.61
N ASN A 681 -16.74 -40.76 10.92
CA ASN A 681 -15.78 -40.29 9.94
C ASN A 681 -14.75 -41.38 9.59
N GLU A 682 -14.53 -41.60 8.28
CA GLU A 682 -13.61 -42.64 7.80
C GLU A 682 -12.15 -42.38 8.16
N ASP A 683 -11.69 -41.12 8.18
CA ASP A 683 -10.32 -40.78 8.51
C ASP A 683 -10.00 -41.09 9.97
N VAL A 684 -10.98 -40.91 10.87
CA VAL A 684 -10.85 -41.31 12.28
C VAL A 684 -10.75 -42.83 12.39
N ARG A 685 -11.60 -43.59 11.69
CA ARG A 685 -11.53 -45.06 11.68
C ARG A 685 -10.17 -45.56 11.19
N LYS A 686 -9.65 -44.98 10.11
CA LYS A 686 -8.32 -45.29 9.56
C LYS A 686 -7.23 -44.94 10.56
N ALA A 687 -7.30 -43.77 11.19
CA ALA A 687 -6.36 -43.38 12.24
C ALA A 687 -6.35 -44.41 13.38
N CYS A 688 -7.50 -44.80 13.93
CA CYS A 688 -7.58 -45.80 14.99
C CYS A 688 -7.07 -47.18 14.55
N SER A 689 -7.36 -47.61 13.32
CA SER A 689 -6.82 -48.86 12.77
C SER A 689 -5.29 -48.83 12.70
N THR A 690 -4.71 -47.75 12.16
CA THR A 690 -3.24 -47.56 12.15
C THR A 690 -2.67 -47.51 13.56
N THR A 691 -3.29 -46.77 14.47
CA THR A 691 -2.88 -46.71 15.88
C THR A 691 -2.91 -48.11 16.53
N LEU A 692 -3.94 -48.94 16.26
CA LEU A 692 -3.99 -50.32 16.75
C LEU A 692 -2.83 -51.17 16.22
N ASN A 693 -2.47 -51.01 14.94
CA ASN A 693 -1.29 -51.66 14.36
C ASN A 693 0.03 -51.22 15.02
N GLN A 694 0.08 -50.02 15.59
CA GLN A 694 1.29 -49.51 16.26
C GLN A 694 1.35 -49.94 17.73
N VAL A 695 0.21 -50.05 18.43
CA VAL A 695 0.19 -50.36 19.88
C VAL A 695 0.07 -51.84 20.20
N HIS A 696 -0.43 -52.69 19.29
CA HIS A 696 -0.66 -54.11 19.61
C HIS A 696 0.59 -54.88 20.08
N PRO A 697 1.82 -54.63 19.57
CA PRO A 697 3.01 -55.34 20.05
C PRO A 697 3.33 -55.03 21.52
N LEU A 698 2.95 -53.83 21.98
CA LEU A 698 3.25 -53.35 23.34
C LEU A 698 2.50 -54.12 24.43
N PHE A 699 1.35 -54.72 24.10
CA PHE A 699 0.63 -55.57 25.06
C PHE A 699 1.36 -56.89 25.35
N ALA A 700 2.29 -57.32 24.49
CA ALA A 700 2.95 -58.63 24.57
C ALA A 700 1.96 -59.84 24.62
N VAL A 701 0.78 -59.69 24.02
CA VAL A 701 -0.26 -60.73 23.95
C VAL A 701 -0.41 -61.23 22.51
N GLY A 702 0.12 -62.41 22.20
CA GLY A 702 0.15 -62.94 20.83
C GLY A 702 -1.22 -63.11 20.17
N THR A 703 -2.26 -63.47 20.94
CA THR A 703 -3.64 -63.57 20.43
C THR A 703 -4.23 -62.21 20.06
N PHE A 704 -3.89 -61.15 20.80
CA PHE A 704 -4.29 -59.78 20.48
C PHE A 704 -3.64 -59.32 19.18
N SER A 705 -2.31 -59.51 19.06
CA SER A 705 -1.56 -59.20 17.84
C SER A 705 -2.08 -59.93 16.61
N SER A 706 -2.38 -61.23 16.74
CA SER A 706 -2.89 -62.03 15.62
C SER A 706 -4.22 -61.50 15.06
N ILE A 707 -5.13 -61.03 15.92
CA ILE A 707 -6.40 -60.43 15.47
C ILE A 707 -6.14 -59.09 14.77
N VAL A 708 -5.28 -58.23 15.34
CA VAL A 708 -4.97 -56.92 14.75
C VAL A 708 -4.29 -57.07 13.40
N GLU A 709 -3.28 -57.92 13.29
CA GLU A 709 -2.59 -58.20 12.02
C GLU A 709 -3.54 -58.85 11.00
N ARG A 710 -4.41 -59.78 11.44
CA ARG A 710 -5.36 -60.41 10.53
C ARG A 710 -6.39 -59.42 10.00
N GLU A 711 -6.93 -58.53 10.83
CA GLU A 711 -8.08 -57.70 10.44
C GLU A 711 -7.65 -56.34 9.89
N MET A 712 -6.55 -55.78 10.42
CA MET A 712 -6.22 -54.36 10.28
C MET A 712 -4.82 -54.09 9.70
N ASN A 713 -4.06 -55.11 9.28
CA ASN A 713 -2.70 -54.90 8.73
C ASN A 713 -2.62 -53.77 7.69
N ARG A 714 -1.57 -52.96 7.81
CA ARG A 714 -1.33 -51.73 7.02
C ARG A 714 -2.46 -50.69 7.14
N GLY A 715 -3.15 -50.65 8.28
CA GLY A 715 -4.18 -49.64 8.57
C GLY A 715 -5.50 -49.84 7.81
N ARG A 716 -5.76 -51.05 7.28
CA ARG A 716 -7.04 -51.36 6.65
C ARG A 716 -8.17 -51.39 7.70
N LEU A 717 -9.39 -51.10 7.29
CA LEU A 717 -10.54 -51.15 8.18
C LEU A 717 -11.02 -52.60 8.35
N PRO A 718 -11.48 -52.99 9.55
CA PRO A 718 -12.13 -54.29 9.76
C PRO A 718 -13.33 -54.49 8.83
N GLU A 719 -13.50 -55.69 8.28
CA GLU A 719 -14.68 -56.02 7.47
C GLU A 719 -15.95 -56.04 8.32
N VAL A 720 -15.87 -56.63 9.54
CA VAL A 720 -16.98 -56.72 10.48
C VAL A 720 -16.53 -56.22 11.86
N TYR A 721 -16.71 -54.92 12.10
CA TYR A 721 -16.33 -54.25 13.35
C TYR A 721 -16.80 -55.01 14.61
N ALA A 722 -18.06 -55.44 14.66
CA ALA A 722 -18.63 -56.09 15.84
C ALA A 722 -17.92 -57.41 16.19
N ALA A 723 -17.45 -58.17 15.20
CA ALA A 723 -16.70 -59.41 15.42
C ALA A 723 -15.32 -59.11 15.99
N VAL A 724 -14.59 -58.17 15.37
CA VAL A 724 -13.26 -57.73 15.83
C VAL A 724 -13.32 -57.14 17.23
N GLN A 725 -14.31 -56.31 17.51
CA GLN A 725 -14.52 -55.70 18.82
C GLN A 725 -14.75 -56.78 19.90
N ARG A 726 -15.59 -57.79 19.63
CA ARG A 726 -15.85 -58.90 20.57
C ARG A 726 -14.59 -59.73 20.83
N ASP A 727 -13.86 -60.07 19.78
CA ASP A 727 -12.68 -60.94 19.89
C ASP A 727 -11.55 -60.21 20.66
N LEU A 728 -11.29 -58.93 20.36
CA LEU A 728 -10.32 -58.10 21.09
C LEU A 728 -10.76 -57.83 22.54
N ALA A 729 -12.04 -57.60 22.79
CA ALA A 729 -12.59 -57.44 24.14
C ALA A 729 -12.34 -58.69 25.01
N SER A 730 -12.55 -59.87 24.43
CA SER A 730 -12.34 -61.16 25.11
C SER A 730 -10.86 -61.33 25.49
N VAL A 731 -9.95 -61.02 24.57
CA VAL A 731 -8.50 -61.09 24.82
C VAL A 731 -8.09 -60.09 25.90
N LEU A 732 -8.53 -58.83 25.84
CA LEU A 732 -8.21 -57.83 26.86
C LEU A 732 -8.71 -58.24 28.25
N ALA A 733 -9.92 -58.81 28.33
CA ALA A 733 -10.51 -59.23 29.60
C ALA A 733 -9.75 -60.39 30.26
N LEU A 734 -9.32 -61.37 29.45
CA LEU A 734 -8.64 -62.57 29.93
C LEU A 734 -7.14 -62.37 30.16
N SER A 735 -6.49 -61.53 29.35
CA SER A 735 -5.05 -61.26 29.48
C SER A 735 -4.72 -60.19 30.53
N PHE A 736 -5.66 -59.30 30.85
CA PHE A 736 -5.46 -58.22 31.82
C PHE A 736 -6.59 -58.14 32.87
N PRO A 737 -6.80 -59.20 33.68
CA PRO A 737 -7.92 -59.29 34.63
C PRO A 737 -7.98 -58.13 35.62
N ASP A 738 -6.82 -57.62 36.08
CA ASP A 738 -6.73 -56.51 37.04
C ASP A 738 -7.18 -55.16 36.45
N ARG A 739 -7.26 -55.05 35.12
CA ARG A 739 -7.65 -53.84 34.40
C ARG A 739 -9.11 -53.84 33.95
N VAL A 740 -9.82 -54.96 34.08
CA VAL A 740 -11.19 -55.12 33.56
C VAL A 740 -12.17 -54.11 34.17
N ASN A 741 -12.07 -53.86 35.48
CA ASN A 741 -12.91 -52.84 36.12
C ASN A 741 -12.61 -51.44 35.55
N GLN A 742 -11.34 -51.11 35.28
CA GLN A 742 -10.96 -49.84 34.64
C GLN A 742 -11.54 -49.71 33.23
N TYR A 743 -11.47 -50.78 32.42
CA TYR A 743 -12.02 -50.78 31.06
C TYR A 743 -13.54 -50.58 31.03
N THR A 744 -14.26 -51.28 31.91
CA THR A 744 -15.72 -51.20 31.98
C THR A 744 -16.19 -49.85 32.52
N LEU A 745 -15.48 -49.27 33.50
CA LEU A 745 -15.71 -47.89 33.95
C LEU A 745 -15.41 -46.88 32.83
N THR A 746 -14.35 -47.08 32.04
CA THR A 746 -14.06 -46.22 30.89
C THR A 746 -15.18 -46.29 29.85
N CYS A 747 -15.72 -47.47 29.55
CA CYS A 747 -16.90 -47.61 28.71
C CYS A 747 -18.10 -46.84 29.28
N SER A 748 -18.31 -46.88 30.59
CA SER A 748 -19.43 -46.17 31.24
C SER A 748 -19.36 -44.66 31.09
N ASN A 749 -18.16 -44.08 30.99
CA ASN A 749 -18.00 -42.64 30.69
C ASN A 749 -18.55 -42.29 29.30
N TYR A 750 -18.35 -43.17 28.31
CA TYR A 750 -18.89 -43.00 26.96
C TYR A 750 -20.40 -43.19 26.87
N PHE A 751 -21.08 -43.75 27.87
CA PHE A 751 -22.55 -43.90 27.85
C PHE A 751 -23.27 -42.54 27.87
N LYS A 752 -22.58 -41.46 28.24
CA LYS A 752 -23.12 -40.10 28.30
C LYS A 752 -22.55 -39.18 27.24
N CYS A 753 -21.73 -39.67 26.30
CA CYS A 753 -21.16 -38.80 25.28
C CYS A 753 -22.23 -38.35 24.26
N SER A 754 -21.99 -37.20 23.61
CA SER A 754 -22.93 -36.64 22.62
C SER A 754 -23.09 -37.51 21.37
N ASN A 755 -22.09 -38.32 21.04
CA ASN A 755 -22.10 -39.14 19.83
C ASN A 755 -22.82 -40.48 20.07
N ALA A 756 -24.02 -40.64 19.49
CA ALA A 756 -24.81 -41.86 19.60
C ALA A 756 -24.07 -43.13 19.14
N ARG A 757 -23.22 -43.04 18.10
CA ARG A 757 -22.42 -44.19 17.65
C ARG A 757 -21.41 -44.62 18.70
N MET A 758 -20.76 -43.67 19.38
CA MET A 758 -19.84 -43.97 20.48
C MET A 758 -20.58 -44.56 21.68
N ARG A 759 -21.77 -44.07 22.03
CA ARG A 759 -22.62 -44.66 23.08
C ARG A 759 -22.96 -46.13 22.76
N ALA A 760 -23.37 -46.41 21.53
CA ALA A 760 -23.70 -47.77 21.08
C ALA A 760 -22.49 -48.71 21.10
N ASN A 761 -21.34 -48.26 20.57
CA ASN A 761 -20.09 -49.02 20.58
C ASN A 761 -19.65 -49.33 22.03
N ALA A 762 -19.81 -48.37 22.95
CA ALA A 762 -19.42 -48.52 24.35
C ALA A 762 -20.29 -49.54 25.08
N ALA A 763 -21.61 -49.54 24.84
CA ALA A 763 -22.52 -50.53 25.40
C ALA A 763 -22.11 -51.96 24.98
N LEU A 764 -21.89 -52.17 23.67
CA LEU A 764 -21.46 -53.47 23.14
C LEU A 764 -20.10 -53.90 23.68
N LEU A 765 -19.12 -52.99 23.76
CA LEU A 765 -17.80 -53.29 24.30
C LEU A 765 -17.89 -53.74 25.76
N SER A 766 -18.66 -53.00 26.58
CA SER A 766 -18.87 -53.32 27.98
C SER A 766 -19.51 -54.70 28.15
N GLY A 767 -20.56 -55.01 27.38
CA GLY A 767 -21.20 -56.33 27.39
C GLY A 767 -20.26 -57.46 26.97
N ASN A 768 -19.44 -57.25 25.94
CA ASN A 768 -18.47 -58.25 25.48
C ASN A 768 -17.35 -58.50 26.51
N ILE A 769 -16.82 -57.46 27.15
CA ILE A 769 -15.79 -57.60 28.20
C ILE A 769 -16.35 -58.38 29.39
N LEU A 770 -17.55 -58.02 29.85
CA LEU A 770 -18.18 -58.60 31.03
C LEU A 770 -18.66 -60.04 30.80
N GLY A 771 -19.17 -60.35 29.60
CA GLY A 771 -19.72 -61.68 29.28
C GLY A 771 -18.68 -62.81 29.31
N VAL A 772 -17.38 -62.49 29.20
CA VAL A 772 -16.29 -63.48 29.17
C VAL A 772 -15.67 -63.72 30.55
N LEU A 773 -16.06 -62.94 31.57
CA LEU A 773 -15.46 -63.04 32.91
C LEU A 773 -15.87 -64.31 33.65
N THR A 774 -14.89 -64.93 34.31
CA THR A 774 -15.11 -66.02 35.28
C THR A 774 -15.80 -65.49 36.54
N PRO A 775 -16.51 -66.34 37.32
CA PRO A 775 -17.20 -65.91 38.53
C PRO A 775 -16.32 -65.14 39.53
N GLN A 776 -15.03 -65.48 39.63
CA GLN A 776 -14.07 -64.81 40.49
C GLN A 776 -13.77 -63.37 40.02
N LEU A 777 -13.63 -63.15 38.70
CA LEU A 777 -13.38 -61.82 38.13
C LEU A 777 -14.63 -60.95 38.13
N ARG A 778 -15.83 -61.53 38.08
CA ARG A 778 -17.09 -60.77 38.19
C ARG A 778 -17.24 -60.06 39.54
N ALA A 779 -16.60 -60.59 40.59
CA ALA A 779 -16.62 -60.00 41.93
C ALA A 779 -15.80 -58.71 42.04
N THR A 780 -14.86 -58.45 41.12
CA THR A 780 -14.00 -57.25 41.14
C THR A 780 -14.61 -56.06 40.40
N ILE A 781 -15.77 -56.23 39.78
CA ILE A 781 -16.45 -55.21 38.97
C ILE A 781 -17.34 -54.34 39.85
N SER A 782 -17.31 -53.03 39.60
CA SER A 782 -18.24 -52.06 40.19
C SER A 782 -19.66 -52.21 39.61
N LYS A 783 -20.37 -53.29 39.99
CA LYS A 783 -21.66 -53.71 39.43
C LYS A 783 -22.70 -52.58 39.41
N ASP A 784 -22.84 -51.84 40.52
CA ASP A 784 -23.84 -50.77 40.63
C ASP A 784 -23.62 -49.66 39.61
N LEU A 785 -22.37 -49.23 39.41
CA LEU A 785 -22.05 -48.12 38.52
C LEU A 785 -22.17 -48.53 37.04
N VAL A 786 -21.68 -49.71 36.68
CA VAL A 786 -21.68 -50.19 35.30
C VAL A 786 -23.08 -50.63 34.86
N PHE A 787 -23.78 -51.42 35.66
CA PHE A 787 -25.11 -51.93 35.28
C PHE A 787 -26.19 -50.86 35.34
N SER A 788 -26.19 -49.99 36.34
CA SER A 788 -27.17 -48.89 36.36
C SER A 788 -27.00 -48.00 35.13
N SER A 789 -25.76 -47.71 34.74
CA SER A 789 -25.49 -46.89 33.55
C SER A 789 -25.84 -47.61 32.25
N LEU A 790 -25.63 -48.93 32.16
CA LEU A 790 -26.02 -49.75 31.00
C LEU A 790 -27.55 -49.86 30.85
N VAL A 791 -28.28 -49.99 31.96
CA VAL A 791 -29.75 -49.98 31.98
C VAL A 791 -30.31 -48.64 31.54
N LEU A 792 -29.67 -47.52 31.89
CA LEU A 792 -30.09 -46.19 31.43
C LEU A 792 -30.05 -46.07 29.90
N LEU A 793 -29.10 -46.73 29.23
CA LEU A 793 -29.01 -46.74 27.76
C LEU A 793 -30.19 -47.44 27.06
N LEU A 794 -30.94 -48.31 27.75
CA LEU A 794 -32.19 -48.87 27.21
C LEU A 794 -33.24 -47.78 26.94
N LYS A 795 -33.11 -46.64 27.63
CA LYS A 795 -33.96 -45.45 27.50
C LYS A 795 -33.23 -44.31 26.80
N ASP A 796 -32.18 -44.60 26.01
CA ASP A 796 -31.45 -43.56 25.26
C ASP A 796 -32.44 -42.70 24.47
N PRO A 797 -32.43 -41.37 24.65
CA PRO A 797 -33.47 -40.51 24.10
C PRO A 797 -33.27 -40.20 22.61
N GLU A 798 -32.06 -40.37 22.07
CA GLU A 798 -31.71 -39.85 20.75
C GLU A 798 -31.70 -40.94 19.67
N ASP A 799 -31.19 -42.15 19.96
CA ASP A 799 -30.92 -43.15 18.90
C ASP A 799 -31.37 -44.57 19.29
N VAL A 800 -32.13 -45.20 18.38
CA VAL A 800 -32.61 -46.58 18.55
C VAL A 800 -31.49 -47.61 18.54
N ASN A 801 -30.41 -47.35 17.81
CA ASN A 801 -29.26 -48.25 17.72
C ASN A 801 -28.52 -48.35 19.06
N VAL A 802 -28.51 -47.27 19.86
CA VAL A 802 -27.97 -47.29 21.23
C VAL A 802 -28.82 -48.22 22.11
N ARG A 803 -30.15 -48.13 22.01
CA ARG A 803 -31.06 -49.01 22.75
C ARG A 803 -30.87 -50.47 22.34
N ILE A 804 -30.75 -50.76 21.03
CA ILE A 804 -30.48 -52.11 20.51
C ILE A 804 -29.12 -52.63 21.02
N ALA A 805 -28.08 -51.79 21.00
CA ALA A 805 -26.76 -52.12 21.51
C ALA A 805 -26.79 -52.45 23.01
N ALA A 806 -27.52 -51.68 23.82
CA ALA A 806 -27.70 -51.92 25.25
C ALA A 806 -28.43 -53.26 25.52
N VAL A 807 -29.49 -53.58 24.76
CA VAL A 807 -30.18 -54.88 24.87
C VAL A 807 -29.23 -56.03 24.56
N LYS A 808 -28.46 -55.93 23.47
CA LYS A 808 -27.46 -56.95 23.10
C LYS A 808 -26.39 -57.11 24.17
N ALA A 809 -25.89 -56.00 24.70
CA ALA A 809 -24.90 -55.99 25.77
C ALA A 809 -25.41 -56.67 27.03
N ILE A 810 -26.66 -56.40 27.45
CA ILE A 810 -27.29 -57.06 28.61
C ILE A 810 -27.54 -58.55 28.33
N GLY A 811 -27.94 -58.92 27.11
CA GLY A 811 -28.10 -60.33 26.71
C GLY A 811 -26.82 -61.15 26.88
N ASN A 812 -25.65 -60.55 26.65
CA ASN A 812 -24.35 -61.20 26.87
C ASN A 812 -24.04 -61.47 28.35
N LEU A 813 -24.86 -60.96 29.28
CA LEU A 813 -24.67 -61.08 30.73
C LEU A 813 -25.65 -62.06 31.39
N HIS A 814 -26.37 -62.88 30.61
CA HIS A 814 -27.35 -63.83 31.15
C HIS A 814 -26.77 -64.78 32.21
N ASP A 815 -25.50 -65.16 32.08
CA ASP A 815 -24.78 -66.02 33.02
C ASP A 815 -23.96 -65.25 34.07
N PHE A 816 -24.06 -63.91 34.15
CA PHE A 816 -23.20 -63.07 35.00
C PHE A 816 -23.50 -63.15 36.51
N SER A 817 -24.53 -63.89 36.92
CA SER A 817 -24.96 -64.05 38.32
C SER A 817 -23.85 -64.49 39.26
#